data_AF-A0A3P7FPQ9-F1
#
_entry.id   AF-A0A3P7FPQ9-F1
#
_cell.length_a   1.000
_cell.length_b   1.000
_cell.length_c   1.000
_cell.angle_alpha   90.00
_cell.angle_beta   90.00
_cell.angle_gamma   90.00
#
_symmetry.space_group_name_H-M   'P 1'
#
loop_
_entity.id
_entity.type
_entity.pdbx_description
1 polymer ?
#
loop_
_entity_poly.entity_id
_entity_poly.type
_entity_poly.pdbx_seq_one_letter_code
_entity_poly.pdbx_strand_id
1 'polypeptide(L)'
;MGDQQLELRPPLEEIRAKYYRELRKFISIPQKFHGVQESEQTNELFAKMIEHNANRFWSVYEKAEQLFEKLINVGNEFESWVVLGQVDLESLITKHFKQAADWENQIKLLKVRGRDAEKLPSEVKLECIIVSTSAVKIAIDDMLQRLFDTLIWTLRYSINNEIHDINRFLNQAIEVLSSRPQSVAEIADANQKHIEFGKFNKELKKTLDLIEEKNVLLRSVGGSGAEQLPIVLKLWEKFELMLDSHQLMIKEQVETLKSNVKTRLKSLNDEIEKLFVRWNQFKPKNELFDDDRNALIGAIQFIKEKRDEFDELQRKRDSLLAECEQFDIQKLEMPLFDEMEIDLKNCENNWLLYEQFNVGLQEMANEEWILFRSKTYRFDEYLHEWDDKLKNLPAAHITVRLRKEIDQFKEMSAGLKYCRGEILSSDHWLMLFRILGMPKGTTLEHLRFGDLLNVHKMIVENLEALKNLNERAQGEVTIREAIQELELWAEQAEFVLIDYKHSNGTIVKIIKDWKDALNSVKDSEALLQSLKNSSYYAQFTDKTSIWETRLAETEQYIQWMNEIQRKWIYLEPIFGRGSLPSEASRFNRVDSEFRIVLNDVVEDSRIVSLSTRTSLKRTLEQIIDQLNRCQKALNQFLEEKRNAFPRFYFLGDDDLLEMLGQLMNETVIQTHLKKLFQGIHKVIFGDNGEAIIAMVSGDGETVQLSKPVRIIPEAEKWLQELSNEMKNTIRKLITNCVAETSPDPGKYPSQVLCLSEQIRFCEACERILSGRGDLQNYQKQLKQTLANYINSKTTDHVLKLKLKALIMDVIHNISIVDELINNSPW
;
A
#
# COMPACT_ATOMS: atom_id res chain seq x y z
N MET A 1 4.74 -27.25 -21.66
CA MET A 1 5.81 -28.27 -21.62
C MET A 1 7.06 -27.70 -20.94
N GLY A 2 6.93 -27.13 -19.74
CA GLY A 2 7.93 -26.20 -19.17
C GLY A 2 8.99 -26.80 -18.24
N ASP A 3 8.62 -27.58 -17.21
CA ASP A 3 9.52 -27.78 -16.04
C ASP A 3 9.69 -29.25 -15.60
N GLN A 4 10.08 -30.16 -16.49
CA GLN A 4 10.43 -31.55 -16.09
C GLN A 4 11.90 -31.87 -16.42
N GLN A 5 12.81 -31.04 -15.93
CA GLN A 5 14.25 -31.28 -16.00
C GLN A 5 14.79 -31.81 -14.68
N LEU A 6 15.79 -32.70 -14.74
CA LEU A 6 16.52 -33.17 -13.57
C LEU A 6 17.39 -32.03 -13.03
N GLU A 7 17.16 -31.63 -11.79
CA GLU A 7 17.89 -30.55 -11.14
C GLU A 7 18.41 -30.97 -9.76
N LEU A 8 19.60 -30.51 -9.40
CA LEU A 8 20.12 -30.60 -8.04
C LEU A 8 19.53 -29.48 -7.19
N ARG A 9 19.01 -29.83 -6.01
CA ARG A 9 18.56 -28.86 -5.00
C ARG A 9 19.33 -29.08 -3.69
N PRO A 10 20.16 -28.13 -3.23
CA PRO A 10 20.47 -26.82 -3.86
C PRO A 10 21.23 -26.93 -5.20
N PRO A 11 21.25 -25.87 -6.04
CA PRO A 11 21.99 -25.85 -7.30
C PRO A 11 23.48 -26.11 -7.13
N LEU A 12 24.14 -26.63 -8.17
CA LEU A 12 25.55 -27.01 -8.13
C LEU A 12 26.47 -25.84 -7.74
N GLU A 13 26.16 -24.63 -8.19
CA GLU A 13 26.89 -23.41 -7.87
C GLU A 13 26.87 -23.11 -6.37
N GLU A 14 25.74 -23.36 -5.71
CA GLU A 14 25.57 -23.15 -4.28
C GLU A 14 26.33 -24.20 -3.48
N ILE A 15 26.28 -25.46 -3.91
CA ILE A 15 27.05 -26.56 -3.29
C ILE A 15 28.54 -26.26 -3.41
N ARG A 16 29.02 -25.85 -4.59
CA ARG A 16 30.41 -25.41 -4.84
C ARG A 16 30.80 -24.27 -3.91
N ALA A 17 29.97 -23.23 -3.83
CA ALA A 17 30.23 -22.07 -2.97
C ALA A 17 30.36 -22.46 -1.50
N LYS A 18 29.50 -23.37 -1.01
CA LYS A 18 29.53 -23.86 0.38
C LYS A 18 30.77 -24.71 0.64
N TYR A 19 31.09 -25.64 -0.26
CA TYR A 19 32.30 -26.48 -0.15
C TYR A 19 33.57 -25.63 -0.10
N TYR A 20 33.73 -24.69 -1.04
CA TYR A 20 34.89 -23.81 -1.10
C TYR A 20 34.95 -22.81 0.07
N ARG A 21 33.81 -22.44 0.65
CA ARG A 21 33.77 -21.63 1.89
C ARG A 21 34.32 -22.41 3.09
N GLU A 22 33.88 -23.66 3.28
CA GLU A 22 34.42 -24.51 4.35
C GLU A 22 35.90 -24.80 4.12
N LEU A 23 36.31 -25.11 2.88
CA LEU A 23 37.72 -25.31 2.55
C LEU A 23 38.59 -24.09 2.93
N ARG A 24 38.15 -22.88 2.57
CA ARG A 24 38.85 -21.63 2.96
C ARG A 24 38.90 -21.45 4.48
N LYS A 25 37.83 -21.80 5.20
CA LYS A 25 37.79 -21.74 6.66
C LYS A 25 38.86 -22.64 7.27
N PHE A 26 38.99 -23.88 6.81
CA PHE A 26 40.04 -24.81 7.26
C PHE A 26 41.46 -24.30 6.93
N ILE A 27 41.68 -23.81 5.71
CA ILE A 27 42.99 -23.27 5.29
C ILE A 27 43.39 -22.04 6.14
N SER A 28 42.41 -21.24 6.58
CA SER A 28 42.67 -20.00 7.35
C SER A 28 42.92 -20.20 8.85
N ILE A 29 42.79 -21.42 9.39
CA ILE A 29 42.97 -21.68 10.84
C ILE A 29 44.34 -21.20 11.36
N PRO A 30 45.48 -21.49 10.69
CA PRO A 30 46.80 -21.05 11.17
C PRO A 30 46.99 -19.53 11.23
N GLN A 31 46.25 -18.75 10.42
CA GLN A 31 46.29 -17.28 10.46
C GLN A 31 45.69 -16.68 11.74
N LYS A 32 44.76 -17.40 12.37
CA LYS A 32 44.00 -16.92 13.54
C LYS A 32 44.46 -17.59 14.84
N PHE A 33 45.54 -18.35 14.80
CA PHE A 33 46.01 -19.14 15.93
C PHE A 33 47.00 -18.32 16.79
N HIS A 34 46.60 -17.97 18.01
CA HIS A 34 47.35 -17.06 18.89
C HIS A 34 48.46 -17.73 19.70
N GLY A 35 48.57 -19.07 19.67
CA GLY A 35 49.59 -19.80 20.42
C GLY A 35 49.54 -19.53 21.93
N VAL A 36 50.70 -19.69 22.59
CA VAL A 36 50.87 -19.55 24.06
C VAL A 36 51.42 -18.17 24.46
N GLN A 37 51.91 -17.39 23.49
CA GLN A 37 52.43 -16.04 23.70
C GLN A 37 51.51 -15.03 23.00
N GLU A 38 50.80 -14.22 23.78
CA GLU A 38 49.94 -13.12 23.30
C GLU A 38 50.79 -11.93 22.78
N SER A 39 51.54 -12.12 21.70
CA SER A 39 52.22 -11.04 20.99
C SER A 39 51.84 -11.05 19.51
N GLU A 40 51.76 -9.88 18.86
CA GLU A 40 51.42 -9.82 17.42
C GLU A 40 52.39 -10.62 16.54
N GLN A 41 53.62 -10.85 17.01
CA GLN A 41 54.65 -11.62 16.32
C GLN A 41 54.36 -13.14 16.28
N THR A 42 53.58 -13.69 17.21
CA THR A 42 53.26 -15.14 17.19
C THR A 42 52.29 -15.52 16.08
N ASN A 43 51.36 -14.63 15.72
CA ASN A 43 50.44 -14.87 14.60
C ASN A 43 51.20 -15.04 13.27
N GLU A 44 52.31 -14.32 13.05
CA GLU A 44 53.12 -14.46 11.82
C GLU A 44 53.80 -15.84 11.70
N LEU A 45 54.18 -16.46 12.82
CA LEU A 45 54.82 -17.78 12.82
C LEU A 45 53.87 -18.85 12.26
N PHE A 46 52.62 -18.88 12.75
CA PHE A 46 51.62 -19.84 12.31
C PHE A 46 51.07 -19.50 10.92
N ALA A 47 50.94 -18.21 10.58
CA ALA A 47 50.51 -17.78 9.24
C ALA A 47 51.46 -18.27 8.13
N LYS A 48 52.78 -18.34 8.38
CA LYS A 48 53.76 -18.91 7.44
C LYS A 48 53.47 -20.36 7.07
N MET A 49 52.78 -21.14 7.90
CA MET A 49 52.41 -22.52 7.57
C MET A 49 51.54 -22.62 6.31
N ILE A 50 50.71 -21.60 6.04
CA ILE A 50 49.87 -21.55 4.85
C ILE A 50 50.73 -21.45 3.59
N GLU A 51 51.70 -20.53 3.58
CA GLU A 51 52.62 -20.32 2.45
C GLU A 51 53.49 -21.56 2.18
N HIS A 52 54.04 -22.17 3.24
CA HIS A 52 54.89 -23.36 3.12
C HIS A 52 54.14 -24.58 2.55
N ASN A 53 52.81 -24.62 2.66
CA ASN A 53 51.99 -25.72 2.20
C ASN A 53 51.10 -25.34 1.00
N ALA A 54 51.29 -24.17 0.40
CA ALA A 54 50.47 -23.69 -0.71
C ALA A 54 50.52 -24.62 -1.94
N ASN A 55 51.64 -25.30 -2.16
CA ASN A 55 51.80 -26.32 -3.21
C ASN A 55 50.83 -27.51 -3.08
N ARG A 56 50.30 -27.77 -1.88
CA ARG A 56 49.32 -28.85 -1.65
C ARG A 56 47.89 -28.46 -2.01
N PHE A 57 47.60 -27.16 -2.18
CA PHE A 57 46.24 -26.69 -2.47
C PHE A 57 45.72 -27.25 -3.79
N TRP A 58 46.58 -27.36 -4.81
CA TRP A 58 46.20 -27.93 -6.10
C TRP A 58 45.53 -29.31 -5.96
N SER A 59 46.12 -30.21 -5.17
CA SER A 59 45.56 -31.56 -4.95
C SER A 59 44.19 -31.52 -4.25
N VAL A 60 43.95 -30.53 -3.39
CA VAL A 60 42.67 -30.37 -2.70
C VAL A 60 41.59 -29.84 -3.64
N TYR A 61 41.91 -28.86 -4.49
CA TYR A 61 41.01 -28.37 -5.52
C TYR A 61 40.73 -29.42 -6.60
N GLU A 62 41.73 -30.21 -7.00
CA GLU A 62 41.55 -31.32 -7.94
C GLU A 62 40.57 -32.37 -7.39
N LYS A 63 40.72 -32.78 -6.12
CA LYS A 63 39.75 -33.68 -5.48
C LYS A 63 38.35 -33.08 -5.38
N ALA A 64 38.25 -31.76 -5.16
CA ALA A 64 36.96 -31.07 -5.13
C ALA A 64 36.26 -31.13 -6.50
N GLU A 65 36.97 -30.89 -7.60
CA GLU A 65 36.40 -30.99 -8.95
C GLU A 65 36.01 -32.42 -9.31
N GLN A 66 36.83 -33.43 -8.95
CA GLN A 66 36.46 -34.84 -9.11
C GLN A 66 35.17 -35.20 -8.35
N LEU A 67 34.98 -34.64 -7.15
CA LEU A 67 33.75 -34.82 -6.38
C LEU A 67 32.55 -34.16 -7.07
N PHE A 68 32.69 -32.96 -7.61
CA PHE A 68 31.62 -32.28 -8.35
C PHE A 68 31.28 -32.98 -9.66
N GLU A 69 32.26 -33.55 -10.37
CA GLU A 69 32.04 -34.36 -11.56
C GLU A 69 31.22 -35.63 -11.23
N LYS A 70 31.58 -36.32 -10.13
CA LYS A 70 30.78 -37.44 -9.61
C LYS A 70 29.35 -37.01 -9.28
N LEU A 71 29.17 -35.83 -8.66
CA LEU A 71 27.85 -35.29 -8.31
C LEU A 71 26.98 -35.00 -9.53
N ILE A 72 27.54 -34.40 -10.58
CA ILE A 72 26.84 -34.16 -11.86
C ILE A 72 26.41 -35.48 -12.48
N ASN A 73 27.32 -36.47 -12.49
CA ASN A 73 27.08 -37.77 -13.11
C ASN A 73 25.98 -38.60 -12.43
N VAL A 74 25.58 -38.28 -11.20
CA VAL A 74 24.42 -38.91 -10.56
C VAL A 74 23.15 -38.69 -11.38
N GLY A 75 23.00 -37.54 -12.03
CA GLY A 75 21.82 -37.25 -12.87
C GLY A 75 21.69 -38.18 -14.08
N ASN A 76 22.81 -38.63 -14.65
CA ASN A 76 22.84 -39.47 -15.85
C ASN A 76 22.18 -40.84 -15.62
N GLU A 77 22.22 -41.36 -14.39
CA GLU A 77 21.54 -42.63 -14.03
C GLU A 77 20.02 -42.52 -14.14
N PHE A 78 19.46 -41.31 -14.03
CA PHE A 78 18.02 -41.04 -14.04
C PHE A 78 17.50 -40.46 -15.35
N GLU A 79 18.37 -39.93 -16.22
CA GLU A 79 17.99 -39.25 -17.46
C GLU A 79 17.07 -40.10 -18.35
N SER A 80 17.41 -41.39 -18.52
CA SER A 80 16.62 -42.33 -19.33
C SER A 80 15.21 -42.60 -18.79
N TRP A 81 14.95 -42.32 -17.52
CA TRP A 81 13.65 -42.53 -16.89
C TRP A 81 12.71 -41.34 -17.04
N VAL A 82 13.26 -40.13 -17.09
CA VAL A 82 12.48 -38.87 -17.11
C VAL A 82 12.02 -38.50 -18.54
N VAL A 83 12.51 -39.21 -19.57
CA VAL A 83 12.12 -38.98 -20.98
C VAL A 83 10.61 -39.08 -21.21
N LEU A 84 9.91 -39.96 -20.47
CA LEU A 84 8.46 -40.15 -20.61
C LEU A 84 7.65 -38.88 -20.26
N GLY A 85 8.25 -37.94 -19.54
CA GLY A 85 7.62 -36.70 -19.10
C GLY A 85 7.63 -35.59 -20.16
N GLN A 86 8.47 -35.75 -21.18
CA GLN A 86 8.69 -34.76 -22.23
C GLN A 86 7.81 -35.00 -23.48
N VAL A 87 7.03 -36.08 -23.50
CA VAL A 87 6.25 -36.53 -24.66
C VAL A 87 4.77 -36.54 -24.34
N ASP A 88 3.94 -36.11 -25.29
CA ASP A 88 2.48 -36.26 -25.23
C ASP A 88 2.08 -37.71 -25.52
N LEU A 89 1.92 -38.49 -24.44
CA LEU A 89 1.61 -39.92 -24.50
C LEU A 89 0.26 -40.20 -25.18
N GLU A 90 -0.74 -39.36 -24.98
CA GLU A 90 -2.10 -39.57 -25.51
C GLU A 90 -2.12 -39.45 -27.04
N SER A 91 -1.50 -38.40 -27.57
CA SER A 91 -1.39 -38.17 -29.01
C SER A 91 -0.57 -39.27 -29.71
N LEU A 92 0.55 -39.68 -29.10
CA LEU A 92 1.40 -40.73 -29.63
C LEU A 92 0.67 -42.08 -29.72
N ILE A 93 0.01 -42.50 -28.64
CA ILE A 93 -0.67 -43.79 -28.57
C ILE A 93 -1.87 -43.80 -29.54
N THR A 94 -2.69 -42.74 -29.53
CA THR A 94 -3.88 -42.65 -30.39
C THR A 94 -3.54 -42.67 -31.89
N LYS A 95 -2.38 -42.12 -32.27
CA LYS A 95 -1.92 -42.09 -33.66
C LYS A 95 -1.44 -43.46 -34.17
N HIS A 96 -0.83 -44.26 -33.31
CA HIS A 96 -0.10 -45.45 -33.73
C HIS A 96 -0.80 -46.77 -33.42
N PHE A 97 -1.65 -46.85 -32.39
CA PHE A 97 -2.20 -48.12 -31.93
C PHE A 97 -3.54 -48.40 -32.62
N LYS A 98 -3.71 -49.63 -33.12
CA LYS A 98 -4.91 -50.05 -33.85
C LYS A 98 -5.42 -51.43 -33.42
N GLN A 99 -4.52 -52.35 -33.09
CA GLN A 99 -4.85 -53.74 -32.71
C GLN A 99 -4.60 -53.95 -31.22
N ALA A 100 -5.29 -54.91 -30.59
CA ALA A 100 -5.12 -55.18 -29.17
C ALA A 100 -3.65 -55.49 -28.79
N ALA A 101 -2.92 -56.15 -29.70
CA ALA A 101 -1.50 -56.44 -29.55
C ALA A 101 -0.62 -55.20 -29.28
N ASP A 102 -0.99 -54.02 -29.81
CA ASP A 102 -0.22 -52.79 -29.64
C ASP A 102 -0.20 -52.35 -28.16
N TRP A 103 -1.36 -52.38 -27.50
CA TRP A 103 -1.48 -52.10 -26.06
C TRP A 103 -0.86 -53.22 -25.21
N GLU A 104 -1.11 -54.48 -25.56
CA GLU A 104 -0.64 -55.62 -24.77
C GLU A 104 0.89 -55.64 -24.64
N ASN A 105 1.61 -55.39 -25.75
CA ASN A 105 3.06 -55.39 -25.77
C ASN A 105 3.65 -54.28 -24.87
N GLN A 106 3.04 -53.09 -24.88
CA GLN A 106 3.52 -51.97 -24.06
C GLN A 106 3.19 -52.15 -22.57
N ILE A 107 2.02 -52.73 -22.24
CA ILE A 107 1.67 -53.06 -20.85
C ILE A 107 2.65 -54.10 -20.28
N LYS A 108 3.07 -55.10 -21.07
CA LYS A 108 4.09 -56.07 -20.67
C LYS A 108 5.44 -55.38 -20.41
N LEU A 109 5.87 -54.48 -21.29
CA LEU A 109 7.11 -53.73 -21.13
C LEU A 109 7.09 -52.83 -19.89
N LEU A 110 5.96 -52.18 -19.62
CA LEU A 110 5.77 -51.32 -18.45
C LEU A 110 5.94 -52.08 -17.14
N LYS A 111 5.38 -53.30 -17.05
CA LYS A 111 5.54 -54.17 -15.87
C LYS A 111 7.01 -54.54 -15.61
N VAL A 112 7.79 -54.73 -16.67
CA VAL A 112 9.23 -54.98 -16.54
C VAL A 112 9.94 -53.73 -16.02
N ARG A 113 9.64 -52.55 -16.59
CA ARG A 113 10.21 -51.27 -16.17
C ARG A 113 9.85 -50.88 -14.73
N GLY A 114 8.65 -51.18 -14.26
CA GLY A 114 8.26 -50.96 -12.86
C GLY A 114 9.13 -51.74 -11.88
N ARG A 115 9.45 -53.01 -12.18
CA ARG A 115 10.37 -53.81 -11.36
C ARG A 115 11.80 -53.29 -11.36
N ASP A 116 12.21 -52.62 -12.43
CA ASP A 116 13.54 -52.01 -12.51
C ASP A 116 13.58 -50.67 -11.75
N ALA A 117 12.48 -49.91 -11.72
CA ALA A 117 12.35 -48.68 -10.93
C ALA A 117 12.42 -48.96 -9.41
N GLU A 118 11.85 -50.07 -8.93
CA GLU A 118 11.93 -50.48 -7.52
C GLU A 118 13.39 -50.65 -7.04
N LYS A 119 14.30 -51.08 -7.93
CA LYS A 119 15.72 -51.31 -7.64
C LYS A 119 16.54 -50.02 -7.58
N LEU A 120 15.98 -48.87 -7.95
CA LEU A 120 16.69 -47.60 -7.90
C LEU A 120 17.04 -47.22 -6.45
N PRO A 121 18.27 -46.76 -6.19
CA PRO A 121 18.71 -46.36 -4.85
C PRO A 121 17.88 -45.18 -4.34
N SER A 122 17.67 -45.09 -3.02
CA SER A 122 16.96 -43.97 -2.36
C SER A 122 17.89 -42.86 -1.88
N GLU A 123 19.19 -43.16 -1.79
CA GLU A 123 20.25 -42.23 -1.48
C GLU A 123 21.55 -42.64 -2.20
N VAL A 124 22.31 -41.66 -2.66
CA VAL A 124 23.66 -41.84 -3.23
C VAL A 124 24.64 -41.07 -2.36
N LYS A 125 25.60 -41.77 -1.76
CA LYS A 125 26.63 -41.16 -0.89
C LYS A 125 27.90 -40.91 -1.69
N LEU A 126 28.27 -39.64 -1.81
CA LEU A 126 29.48 -39.16 -2.47
C LEU A 126 30.38 -38.48 -1.44
N GLU A 127 31.24 -39.24 -0.77
CA GLU A 127 32.19 -38.75 0.23
C GLU A 127 31.51 -37.88 1.31
N CYS A 128 31.59 -36.56 1.21
CA CYS A 128 30.97 -35.61 2.15
C CYS A 128 29.58 -35.08 1.71
N ILE A 129 29.05 -35.54 0.58
CA ILE A 129 27.75 -35.16 0.02
C ILE A 129 26.83 -36.37 0.01
N ILE A 130 25.60 -36.19 0.50
CA ILE A 130 24.54 -37.20 0.42
C ILE A 130 23.46 -36.66 -0.52
N VAL A 131 23.23 -37.35 -1.63
CA VAL A 131 22.18 -37.01 -2.60
C VAL A 131 20.97 -37.88 -2.31
N SER A 132 19.84 -37.26 -1.96
CA SER A 132 18.57 -37.98 -1.85
C SER A 132 17.93 -38.11 -3.22
N THR A 133 17.69 -39.33 -3.67
CA THR A 133 17.05 -39.66 -4.97
C THR A 133 15.58 -40.06 -4.79
N SER A 134 15.07 -39.99 -3.55
CA SER A 134 13.69 -40.32 -3.19
C SER A 134 12.65 -39.56 -4.03
N ALA A 135 12.84 -38.26 -4.24
CA ALA A 135 11.95 -37.43 -5.04
C ALA A 135 11.92 -37.86 -6.51
N VAL A 136 13.08 -38.21 -7.08
CA VAL A 136 13.17 -38.71 -8.46
C VAL A 136 12.51 -40.08 -8.59
N LYS A 137 12.71 -40.97 -7.61
CA LYS A 137 12.07 -42.29 -7.59
C LYS A 137 10.54 -42.19 -7.56
N ILE A 138 10.00 -41.32 -6.70
CA ILE A 138 8.56 -41.04 -6.65
C ILE A 138 8.05 -40.49 -7.98
N ALA A 139 8.79 -39.57 -8.61
CA ALA A 139 8.42 -39.03 -9.93
C ALA A 139 8.42 -40.12 -11.01
N ILE A 140 9.39 -41.04 -10.98
CA ILE A 140 9.44 -42.17 -11.92
C ILE A 140 8.25 -43.11 -11.72
N ASP A 141 7.93 -43.46 -10.48
CA ASP A 141 6.78 -44.31 -10.17
C ASP A 141 5.46 -43.65 -10.63
N ASP A 142 5.31 -42.34 -10.42
CA ASP A 142 4.17 -41.56 -10.90
C ASP A 142 4.09 -41.52 -12.43
N MET A 143 5.22 -41.35 -13.12
CA MET A 143 5.29 -41.36 -14.59
C MET A 143 4.94 -42.74 -15.18
N LEU A 144 5.39 -43.83 -14.54
CA LEU A 144 5.05 -45.19 -14.94
C LEU A 144 3.56 -45.49 -14.71
N GLN A 145 3.02 -45.06 -13.58
CA GLN A 145 1.60 -45.18 -13.27
C GLN A 145 0.76 -44.38 -14.26
N ARG A 146 1.16 -43.14 -14.57
CA ARG A 146 0.52 -42.32 -15.60
C ARG A 146 0.52 -42.99 -16.96
N LEU A 147 1.64 -43.60 -17.38
CA LEU A 147 1.70 -44.34 -18.63
C LEU A 147 0.76 -45.57 -18.63
N PHE A 148 0.66 -46.29 -17.50
CA PHE A 148 -0.32 -47.38 -17.35
C PHE A 148 -1.75 -46.86 -17.54
N ASP A 149 -2.09 -45.78 -16.84
CA ASP A 149 -3.43 -45.20 -16.87
C ASP A 149 -3.77 -44.65 -18.26
N THR A 150 -2.81 -44.02 -18.95
CA THR A 150 -2.97 -43.58 -20.35
C THR A 150 -3.17 -44.76 -21.30
N LEU A 151 -2.46 -45.88 -21.13
CA LEU A 151 -2.67 -47.09 -21.95
C LEU A 151 -4.07 -47.67 -21.74
N ILE A 152 -4.56 -47.75 -20.50
CA ILE A 152 -5.92 -48.21 -20.19
C ILE A 152 -6.95 -47.23 -20.74
N TRP A 153 -6.73 -45.93 -20.56
CA TRP A 153 -7.62 -44.89 -21.03
C TRP A 153 -7.73 -44.86 -22.56
N THR A 154 -6.60 -44.89 -23.29
CA THR A 154 -6.58 -44.92 -24.76
C THR A 154 -7.22 -46.18 -25.33
N LEU A 155 -7.05 -47.34 -24.66
CA LEU A 155 -7.74 -48.58 -25.03
C LEU A 155 -9.27 -48.43 -24.85
N ARG A 156 -9.71 -47.92 -23.69
CA ARG A 156 -11.14 -47.61 -23.44
C ARG A 156 -11.69 -46.60 -24.43
N TYR A 157 -10.93 -45.56 -24.72
CA TYR A 157 -11.28 -44.49 -25.66
C TYR A 157 -11.45 -45.03 -27.08
N SER A 158 -10.49 -45.83 -27.57
CA SER A 158 -10.60 -46.49 -28.88
C SER A 158 -11.85 -47.37 -28.96
N ILE A 159 -12.10 -48.22 -27.95
CA ILE A 159 -13.28 -49.08 -27.91
C ILE A 159 -14.57 -48.25 -27.88
N ASN A 160 -14.66 -47.24 -27.00
CA ASN A 160 -15.87 -46.43 -26.85
C ASN A 160 -16.17 -45.58 -28.08
N ASN A 161 -15.15 -45.04 -28.76
CA ASN A 161 -15.35 -44.31 -30.00
C ASN A 161 -15.87 -45.23 -31.11
N GLU A 162 -15.26 -46.40 -31.27
CA GLU A 162 -15.71 -47.39 -32.27
C GLU A 162 -17.12 -47.90 -31.95
N ILE A 163 -17.43 -48.15 -30.67
CA ILE A 163 -18.79 -48.49 -30.18
C ILE A 163 -19.75 -47.34 -30.47
N HIS A 164 -19.37 -46.09 -30.22
CA HIS A 164 -20.21 -44.92 -30.45
C HIS A 164 -20.52 -44.73 -31.93
N ASP A 165 -19.54 -44.93 -32.81
CA ASP A 165 -19.72 -44.84 -34.26
C ASP A 165 -20.67 -45.93 -34.76
N ILE A 166 -20.50 -47.18 -34.29
CA ILE A 166 -21.41 -48.28 -34.61
C ILE A 166 -22.81 -48.00 -34.04
N ASN A 167 -22.92 -47.57 -32.79
CA ASN A 167 -24.19 -47.29 -32.13
C ASN A 167 -24.94 -46.14 -32.81
N ARG A 168 -24.22 -45.07 -33.22
CA ARG A 168 -24.77 -43.97 -34.00
C ARG A 168 -25.31 -44.46 -35.33
N PHE A 169 -24.51 -45.24 -36.06
CA PHE A 169 -24.95 -45.84 -37.32
C PHE A 169 -26.18 -46.72 -37.12
N LEU A 170 -26.16 -47.63 -36.14
CA LEU A 170 -27.25 -48.57 -35.89
C LEU A 170 -28.54 -47.85 -35.46
N ASN A 171 -28.47 -46.85 -34.59
CA ASN A 171 -29.65 -46.08 -34.20
C ASN A 171 -30.21 -45.29 -35.39
N GLN A 172 -29.36 -44.63 -36.18
CA GLN A 172 -29.80 -43.93 -37.39
C GLN A 172 -30.43 -44.90 -38.41
N ALA A 173 -29.83 -46.06 -38.61
CA ALA A 173 -30.33 -47.06 -39.53
C ALA A 173 -31.65 -47.67 -39.05
N ILE A 174 -31.77 -48.00 -37.76
CA ILE A 174 -33.01 -48.50 -37.14
C ILE A 174 -34.12 -47.45 -37.18
N GLU A 175 -33.80 -46.18 -36.92
CA GLU A 175 -34.73 -45.06 -37.00
C GLU A 175 -35.26 -44.90 -38.43
N VAL A 176 -34.38 -44.87 -39.43
CA VAL A 176 -34.78 -44.81 -40.84
C VAL A 176 -35.60 -46.04 -41.24
N LEU A 177 -35.17 -47.25 -40.87
CA LEU A 177 -35.87 -48.49 -41.23
C LEU A 177 -37.23 -48.64 -40.53
N SER A 178 -37.43 -47.97 -39.37
CA SER A 178 -38.71 -47.94 -38.64
C SER A 178 -39.63 -46.81 -39.08
N SER A 179 -39.10 -45.77 -39.73
CA SER A 179 -39.90 -44.67 -40.25
C SER A 179 -40.88 -45.16 -41.32
N ARG A 180 -42.14 -44.72 -41.22
CA ARG A 180 -43.17 -44.99 -42.23
C ARG A 180 -43.26 -43.78 -43.16
N PRO A 181 -42.84 -43.89 -44.42
CA PRO A 181 -42.82 -42.76 -45.35
C PRO A 181 -44.19 -42.09 -45.50
N GLN A 182 -44.27 -40.77 -45.39
CA GLN A 182 -45.53 -40.03 -45.55
C GLN A 182 -45.67 -39.27 -46.86
N SER A 183 -44.66 -39.33 -47.72
CA SER A 183 -44.65 -38.68 -49.01
C SER A 183 -43.98 -39.56 -50.06
N VAL A 184 -44.20 -39.24 -51.33
CA VAL A 184 -43.55 -39.95 -52.45
C VAL A 184 -42.03 -39.75 -52.40
N ALA A 185 -41.57 -38.57 -51.98
CA ALA A 185 -40.15 -38.29 -51.78
C ALA A 185 -39.55 -39.15 -50.67
N GLU A 186 -40.24 -39.30 -49.54
CA GLU A 186 -39.80 -40.16 -48.44
C GLU A 186 -39.76 -41.65 -48.82
N ILE A 187 -40.66 -42.11 -49.70
CA ILE A 187 -40.62 -43.49 -50.20
C ILE A 187 -39.37 -43.75 -51.04
N ALA A 188 -39.00 -42.79 -51.90
CA ALA A 188 -37.79 -42.89 -52.70
C ALA A 188 -36.53 -42.86 -51.83
N ASP A 189 -36.48 -41.94 -50.85
CA ASP A 189 -35.37 -41.81 -49.90
C ASP A 189 -35.21 -43.07 -49.02
N ALA A 190 -36.31 -43.63 -48.51
CA ALA A 190 -36.29 -44.86 -47.72
C ALA A 190 -35.71 -46.05 -48.49
N ASN A 191 -36.09 -46.23 -49.76
CA ASN A 191 -35.54 -47.29 -50.62
C ASN A 191 -34.04 -47.09 -50.92
N GLN A 192 -33.61 -45.85 -51.14
CA GLN A 192 -32.20 -45.54 -51.38
C GLN A 192 -31.34 -45.87 -50.14
N LYS A 193 -31.79 -45.44 -48.95
CA LYS A 193 -31.09 -45.71 -47.69
C LYS A 193 -31.03 -47.20 -47.36
N HIS A 194 -32.07 -47.97 -47.67
CA HIS A 194 -32.08 -49.44 -47.51
C HIS A 194 -30.93 -50.11 -48.26
N ILE A 195 -30.68 -49.71 -49.51
CA ILE A 195 -29.59 -50.25 -50.34
C ILE A 195 -28.21 -49.87 -49.76
N GLU A 196 -28.07 -48.66 -49.24
CA GLU A 196 -26.83 -48.17 -48.62
C GLU A 196 -26.51 -48.94 -47.34
N PHE A 197 -27.48 -49.11 -46.45
CA PHE A 197 -27.31 -49.88 -45.21
C PHE A 197 -26.90 -51.34 -45.47
N GLY A 198 -27.44 -51.96 -46.53
CA GLY A 198 -27.03 -53.31 -46.93
C GLY A 198 -25.55 -53.44 -47.33
N LYS A 199 -24.93 -52.37 -47.85
CA LYS A 199 -23.49 -52.36 -48.18
C LYS A 199 -22.62 -52.19 -46.94
N PHE A 200 -22.97 -51.25 -46.07
CA PHE A 200 -22.23 -50.96 -44.83
C PHE A 200 -22.21 -52.12 -43.84
N ASN A 201 -23.24 -52.99 -43.88
CA ASN A 201 -23.34 -54.17 -43.02
C ASN A 201 -22.07 -55.05 -43.03
N LYS A 202 -21.41 -55.19 -44.20
CA LYS A 202 -20.19 -56.02 -44.32
C LYS A 202 -18.95 -55.40 -43.69
N GLU A 203 -18.87 -54.09 -43.65
CA GLU A 203 -17.72 -53.36 -43.08
C GLU A 203 -17.83 -53.30 -41.56
N LEU A 204 -19.03 -53.02 -41.06
CA LEU A 204 -19.31 -52.94 -39.62
C LEU A 204 -19.00 -54.26 -38.89
N LYS A 205 -19.27 -55.40 -39.53
CA LYS A 205 -18.94 -56.72 -38.97
C LYS A 205 -17.45 -56.87 -38.66
N LYS A 206 -16.57 -56.39 -39.55
CA LYS A 206 -15.11 -56.45 -39.33
C LYS A 206 -14.67 -55.55 -38.18
N THR A 207 -15.29 -54.37 -38.05
CA THR A 207 -15.01 -53.45 -36.95
C THR A 207 -15.46 -54.04 -35.61
N LEU A 208 -16.60 -54.74 -35.59
CA LEU A 208 -17.12 -55.41 -34.40
C LEU A 208 -16.15 -56.49 -33.88
N ASP A 209 -15.57 -57.30 -34.79
CA ASP A 209 -14.55 -58.31 -34.43
C ASP A 209 -13.31 -57.67 -33.76
N LEU A 210 -12.85 -56.51 -34.26
CA LEU A 210 -11.73 -55.76 -33.68
C LEU A 210 -12.07 -55.18 -32.29
N ILE A 211 -13.29 -54.67 -32.11
CA ILE A 211 -13.76 -54.17 -30.80
C ILE A 211 -13.79 -55.31 -29.78
N GLU A 212 -14.24 -56.51 -30.16
CA GLU A 212 -14.26 -57.67 -29.28
C GLU A 212 -12.85 -58.06 -28.82
N GLU A 213 -11.87 -58.09 -29.74
CA GLU A 213 -10.46 -58.36 -29.44
C GLU A 213 -9.91 -57.36 -28.41
N LYS A 214 -10.11 -56.06 -28.64
CA LYS A 214 -9.70 -54.98 -27.72
C LYS A 214 -10.40 -55.08 -26.36
N ASN A 215 -11.69 -55.43 -26.35
CA ASN A 215 -12.48 -55.54 -25.13
C ASN A 215 -12.11 -56.77 -24.27
N VAL A 216 -11.60 -57.85 -24.89
CA VAL A 216 -10.99 -58.96 -24.15
C VAL A 216 -9.72 -58.50 -23.42
N LEU A 217 -8.84 -57.77 -24.10
CA LEU A 217 -7.66 -57.20 -23.47
C LEU A 217 -8.06 -56.25 -22.33
N LEU A 218 -8.98 -55.31 -22.57
CA LEU A 218 -9.43 -54.35 -21.57
C LEU A 218 -9.96 -55.04 -20.29
N ARG A 219 -10.72 -56.13 -20.42
CA ARG A 219 -11.18 -56.92 -19.27
C ARG A 219 -10.02 -57.49 -18.45
N SER A 220 -8.98 -57.98 -19.13
CA SER A 220 -7.81 -58.57 -18.47
C SER A 220 -6.92 -57.55 -17.73
N VAL A 221 -6.80 -56.33 -18.23
CA VAL A 221 -5.89 -55.31 -17.68
C VAL A 221 -6.58 -54.22 -16.87
N GLY A 222 -7.83 -53.90 -17.20
CA GLY A 222 -8.60 -52.79 -16.64
C GLY A 222 -9.77 -53.21 -15.74
N GLY A 223 -9.92 -54.51 -15.47
CA GLY A 223 -10.91 -55.08 -14.54
C GLY A 223 -12.37 -55.11 -15.04
N SER A 224 -12.76 -54.17 -15.89
CA SER A 224 -14.10 -54.08 -16.49
C SER A 224 -14.00 -53.88 -18.00
N GLY A 225 -14.82 -54.61 -18.76
CA GLY A 225 -14.98 -54.39 -20.19
C GLY A 225 -15.84 -53.16 -20.49
N ALA A 226 -16.02 -52.84 -21.76
CA ALA A 226 -16.91 -51.78 -22.22
C ALA A 226 -18.38 -52.15 -21.96
N GLU A 227 -19.05 -51.38 -21.10
CA GLU A 227 -20.44 -51.62 -20.67
C GLU A 227 -21.45 -51.55 -21.83
N GLN A 228 -21.15 -50.76 -22.87
CA GLN A 228 -22.04 -50.56 -24.01
C GLN A 228 -21.97 -51.66 -25.07
N LEU A 229 -20.92 -52.51 -25.06
CA LEU A 229 -20.75 -53.53 -26.10
C LEU A 229 -21.94 -54.53 -26.16
N PRO A 230 -22.43 -55.09 -25.04
CA PRO A 230 -23.60 -55.96 -25.06
C PRO A 230 -24.88 -55.29 -25.60
N ILE A 231 -25.00 -53.97 -25.44
CA ILE A 231 -26.14 -53.18 -25.93
C ILE A 231 -26.04 -53.04 -27.46
N VAL A 232 -24.86 -52.70 -27.97
CA VAL A 232 -24.60 -52.58 -29.41
C VAL A 232 -24.79 -53.91 -30.13
N LEU A 233 -24.37 -55.02 -29.55
CA LEU A 233 -24.61 -56.36 -30.10
C LEU A 233 -26.11 -56.67 -30.24
N LYS A 234 -26.95 -56.28 -29.27
CA LYS A 234 -28.41 -56.43 -29.38
C LYS A 234 -29.02 -55.50 -30.44
N LEU A 235 -28.51 -54.27 -30.57
CA LEU A 235 -28.95 -53.34 -31.62
C LEU A 235 -28.57 -53.84 -33.01
N TRP A 236 -27.40 -54.47 -33.14
CA TRP A 236 -26.96 -55.11 -34.36
C TRP A 236 -27.93 -56.20 -34.83
N GLU A 237 -28.29 -57.13 -33.93
CA GLU A 237 -29.28 -58.19 -34.22
C GLU A 237 -30.64 -57.59 -34.64
N LYS A 238 -31.09 -56.51 -33.97
CA LYS A 238 -32.33 -55.81 -34.33
C LYS A 238 -32.24 -55.14 -35.71
N PHE A 239 -31.11 -54.52 -36.03
CA PHE A 239 -30.88 -53.89 -37.33
C PHE A 239 -30.94 -54.90 -38.47
N GLU A 240 -30.29 -56.07 -38.33
CA GLU A 240 -30.35 -57.13 -39.35
C GLU A 240 -31.79 -57.59 -39.63
N LEU A 241 -32.60 -57.80 -38.58
CA LEU A 241 -34.01 -58.17 -38.72
C LEU A 241 -34.87 -57.08 -39.39
N MET A 242 -34.58 -55.80 -39.12
CA MET A 242 -35.32 -54.68 -39.72
C MET A 242 -34.95 -54.45 -41.18
N LEU A 243 -33.67 -54.66 -41.53
CA LEU A 243 -33.20 -54.58 -42.91
C LEU A 243 -33.96 -55.58 -43.80
N ASP A 244 -34.21 -56.80 -43.31
CA ASP A 244 -34.93 -57.84 -44.05
C ASP A 244 -36.44 -57.56 -44.21
N SER A 245 -37.08 -56.87 -43.26
CA SER A 245 -38.54 -56.64 -43.25
C SER A 245 -39.01 -55.34 -43.93
N HIS A 246 -38.10 -54.39 -44.19
CA HIS A 246 -38.43 -53.04 -44.68
C HIS A 246 -39.23 -53.00 -45.99
N GLN A 247 -38.96 -53.91 -46.94
CA GLN A 247 -39.62 -53.91 -48.25
C GLN A 247 -41.14 -54.19 -48.18
N LEU A 248 -41.59 -54.90 -47.14
CA LEU A 248 -43.01 -55.19 -46.94
C LEU A 248 -43.78 -53.92 -46.51
N MET A 249 -43.18 -53.13 -45.62
CA MET A 249 -43.78 -51.92 -45.05
C MET A 249 -44.01 -50.82 -46.09
N ILE A 250 -43.07 -50.63 -47.03
CA ILE A 250 -43.17 -49.60 -48.08
C ILE A 250 -44.43 -49.80 -48.96
N LYS A 251 -44.80 -51.04 -49.26
CA LYS A 251 -45.97 -51.34 -50.12
C LYS A 251 -47.29 -50.91 -49.49
N GLU A 252 -47.47 -51.09 -48.19
CA GLU A 252 -48.72 -50.73 -47.48
C GLU A 252 -48.92 -49.21 -47.37
N GLN A 253 -47.83 -48.48 -47.23
CA GLN A 253 -47.86 -47.05 -46.94
C GLN A 253 -48.27 -46.18 -48.16
N VAL A 254 -47.90 -46.60 -49.37
CA VAL A 254 -48.27 -45.92 -50.63
C VAL A 254 -49.79 -45.76 -50.79
N GLU A 255 -50.56 -46.79 -50.42
CA GLU A 255 -52.02 -46.78 -50.56
C GLU A 255 -52.69 -45.81 -49.56
N THR A 256 -52.12 -45.67 -48.36
CA THR A 256 -52.65 -44.75 -47.32
C THR A 256 -52.54 -43.29 -47.76
N LEU A 257 -51.43 -42.92 -48.41
CA LEU A 257 -51.14 -41.54 -48.79
C LEU A 257 -52.13 -40.96 -49.82
N LYS A 258 -52.56 -41.75 -50.79
CA LYS A 258 -53.55 -41.32 -51.78
C LYS A 258 -54.87 -40.87 -51.16
N SER A 259 -55.26 -41.45 -50.02
CA SER A 259 -56.51 -41.09 -49.33
C SER A 259 -56.42 -39.77 -48.55
N ASN A 260 -55.23 -39.46 -48.00
CA ASN A 260 -55.01 -38.30 -47.13
C ASN A 260 -55.03 -36.97 -47.90
N VAL A 261 -54.47 -36.94 -49.12
CA VAL A 261 -54.39 -35.72 -49.95
C VAL A 261 -55.78 -35.11 -50.20
N LYS A 262 -56.78 -35.96 -50.50
CA LYS A 262 -58.16 -35.51 -50.75
C LYS A 262 -58.80 -34.82 -49.54
N THR A 263 -58.49 -35.28 -48.33
CA THR A 263 -59.04 -34.71 -47.09
C THR A 263 -58.41 -33.35 -46.78
N ARG A 264 -57.10 -33.21 -47.02
CA ARG A 264 -56.35 -31.96 -46.77
C ARG A 264 -56.80 -30.81 -47.69
N LEU A 265 -57.09 -31.10 -48.96
CA LEU A 265 -57.62 -30.10 -49.90
C LEU A 265 -58.90 -29.42 -49.38
N LYS A 266 -59.79 -30.19 -48.76
CA LYS A 266 -61.03 -29.65 -48.20
C LYS A 266 -60.78 -28.78 -46.96
N SER A 267 -59.87 -29.20 -46.08
CA SER A 267 -59.50 -28.44 -44.87
C SER A 267 -58.87 -27.09 -45.19
N LEU A 268 -58.00 -27.03 -46.19
CA LEU A 268 -57.33 -25.78 -46.58
C LEU A 268 -58.34 -24.70 -47.02
N ASN A 269 -59.38 -25.12 -47.75
CA ASN A 269 -60.42 -24.21 -48.20
C ASN A 269 -61.24 -23.65 -47.01
N ASP A 270 -61.50 -24.46 -45.99
CA ASP A 270 -62.18 -24.01 -44.76
C ASP A 270 -61.29 -23.09 -43.89
N GLU A 271 -59.96 -23.27 -43.94
CA GLU A 271 -58.99 -22.44 -43.17
C GLU A 271 -58.86 -21.03 -43.74
N ILE A 272 -58.74 -20.88 -45.07
CA ILE A 272 -58.60 -19.55 -45.69
C ILE A 272 -59.87 -18.72 -45.53
N GLU A 273 -61.05 -19.34 -45.57
CA GLU A 273 -62.33 -18.67 -45.35
C GLU A 273 -62.42 -18.10 -43.91
N LYS A 274 -61.99 -18.86 -42.90
CA LYS A 274 -61.95 -18.40 -41.50
C LYS A 274 -60.96 -17.26 -41.30
N LEU A 275 -59.79 -17.32 -41.91
CA LEU A 275 -58.77 -16.27 -41.79
C LEU A 275 -59.27 -14.96 -42.41
N PHE A 276 -59.86 -15.04 -43.60
CA PHE A 276 -60.42 -13.89 -44.30
C PHE A 276 -61.52 -13.18 -43.49
N VAL A 277 -62.38 -13.95 -42.81
CA VAL A 277 -63.41 -13.38 -41.92
C VAL A 277 -62.80 -12.65 -40.73
N ARG A 278 -61.78 -13.23 -40.07
CA ARG A 278 -61.11 -12.58 -38.92
C ARG A 278 -60.37 -11.32 -39.31
N TRP A 279 -59.66 -11.35 -40.43
CA TRP A 279 -58.96 -10.18 -40.96
C TRP A 279 -59.93 -9.02 -41.20
N ASN A 280 -61.05 -9.27 -41.87
CA ASN A 280 -62.06 -8.24 -42.12
C ASN A 280 -62.74 -7.70 -40.85
N GLN A 281 -62.85 -8.50 -39.79
CA GLN A 281 -63.43 -8.07 -38.51
C GLN A 281 -62.51 -7.17 -37.69
N PHE A 282 -61.20 -7.45 -37.67
CA PHE A 282 -60.27 -6.85 -36.70
C PHE A 282 -59.18 -5.98 -37.33
N LYS A 283 -59.14 -5.82 -38.66
CA LYS A 283 -58.12 -4.98 -39.30
C LYS A 283 -58.13 -3.56 -38.70
N PRO A 284 -56.95 -3.01 -38.34
CA PRO A 284 -56.86 -1.67 -37.78
C PRO A 284 -57.46 -0.64 -38.74
N LYS A 285 -58.49 0.08 -38.29
CA LYS A 285 -59.05 1.21 -39.05
C LYS A 285 -58.22 2.46 -38.80
N ASN A 286 -58.07 3.32 -39.81
CA ASN A 286 -57.27 4.55 -39.75
C ASN A 286 -57.75 5.59 -38.71
N GLU A 287 -58.86 5.36 -37.99
CA GLU A 287 -59.60 6.41 -37.25
C GLU A 287 -59.54 6.32 -35.70
N LEU A 288 -58.71 5.48 -35.06
CA LEU A 288 -58.93 5.17 -33.62
C LEU A 288 -57.72 5.13 -32.65
N PHE A 289 -56.56 5.71 -32.95
CA PHE A 289 -55.46 5.72 -31.97
C PHE A 289 -54.85 7.10 -31.74
N ASP A 290 -55.55 7.92 -30.95
CA ASP A 290 -55.01 9.14 -30.37
C ASP A 290 -54.16 8.82 -29.12
N ASP A 291 -52.92 9.29 -29.16
CA ASP A 291 -51.87 9.35 -28.12
C ASP A 291 -51.22 8.09 -27.50
N ASP A 292 -51.71 6.86 -27.71
CA ASP A 292 -51.05 5.67 -27.14
C ASP A 292 -50.02 5.01 -28.08
N ARG A 293 -48.72 5.20 -27.80
CA ARG A 293 -47.60 4.53 -28.50
C ARG A 293 -47.72 3.00 -28.41
N ASN A 294 -48.19 2.46 -27.29
CA ASN A 294 -48.30 1.01 -27.11
C ASN A 294 -49.41 0.41 -27.96
N ALA A 295 -50.53 1.12 -28.12
CA ALA A 295 -51.62 0.69 -29.00
C ALA A 295 -51.16 0.63 -30.47
N LEU A 296 -50.36 1.61 -30.92
CA LEU A 296 -49.78 1.64 -32.27
C LEU A 296 -48.83 0.45 -32.51
N ILE A 297 -47.95 0.16 -31.54
CA ILE A 297 -47.07 -1.01 -31.59
C ILE A 297 -47.90 -2.31 -31.62
N GLY A 298 -48.98 -2.39 -30.83
CA GLY A 298 -49.91 -3.52 -30.84
C GLY A 298 -50.62 -3.72 -32.19
N ALA A 299 -50.99 -2.65 -32.88
CA ALA A 299 -51.59 -2.73 -34.21
C ALA A 299 -50.61 -3.26 -35.27
N ILE A 300 -49.34 -2.85 -35.21
CA ILE A 300 -48.27 -3.38 -36.08
C ILE A 300 -48.08 -4.87 -35.82
N GLN A 301 -48.05 -5.26 -34.54
CA GLN A 301 -47.92 -6.66 -34.15
C GLN A 301 -49.07 -7.52 -34.68
N PHE A 302 -50.31 -7.02 -34.59
CA PHE A 302 -51.48 -7.72 -35.15
C PHE A 302 -51.39 -7.92 -36.66
N ILE A 303 -50.94 -6.90 -37.42
CA ILE A 303 -50.77 -7.02 -38.88
C ILE A 303 -49.72 -8.08 -39.22
N LYS A 304 -48.59 -8.09 -38.51
CA LYS A 304 -47.54 -9.10 -38.69
C LYS A 304 -48.04 -10.51 -38.41
N GLU A 305 -48.75 -10.70 -37.30
CA GLU A 305 -49.34 -11.99 -36.95
C GLU A 305 -50.27 -12.51 -38.04
N LYS A 306 -51.08 -11.62 -38.65
CA LYS A 306 -51.99 -12.01 -39.74
C LYS A 306 -51.28 -12.26 -41.06
N ARG A 307 -50.18 -11.56 -41.34
CA ARG A 307 -49.31 -11.84 -42.48
C ARG A 307 -48.66 -13.22 -42.36
N ASP A 308 -48.15 -13.54 -41.18
CA ASP A 308 -47.54 -14.84 -40.91
C ASP A 308 -48.57 -15.99 -41.07
N GLU A 309 -49.78 -15.83 -40.53
CA GLU A 309 -50.89 -16.79 -40.71
C GLU A 309 -51.24 -16.99 -42.21
N PHE A 310 -51.25 -15.90 -42.99
CA PHE A 310 -51.54 -15.96 -44.43
C PHE A 310 -50.43 -16.66 -45.23
N ASP A 311 -49.17 -16.31 -44.97
CA ASP A 311 -48.01 -16.90 -45.64
C ASP A 311 -47.90 -18.41 -45.33
N GLU A 312 -48.29 -18.86 -44.13
CA GLU A 312 -48.40 -20.29 -43.81
C GLU A 312 -49.46 -21.01 -44.65
N LEU A 313 -50.66 -20.43 -44.80
CA LEU A 313 -51.71 -21.03 -45.62
C LEU A 313 -51.30 -21.07 -47.10
N GLN A 314 -50.61 -20.04 -47.58
CA GLN A 314 -50.13 -19.98 -48.97
C GLN A 314 -49.08 -21.08 -49.22
N ARG A 315 -48.16 -21.32 -48.28
CA ARG A 315 -47.22 -22.45 -48.34
C ARG A 315 -47.94 -23.80 -48.36
N LYS A 316 -48.98 -23.98 -47.52
CA LYS A 316 -49.80 -25.21 -47.51
C LYS A 316 -50.48 -25.45 -48.86
N ARG A 317 -51.02 -24.39 -49.49
CA ARG A 317 -51.63 -24.44 -50.83
C ARG A 317 -50.65 -24.98 -51.86
N ASP A 318 -49.47 -24.39 -51.93
CA ASP A 318 -48.47 -24.73 -52.94
C ASP A 318 -47.97 -26.19 -52.77
N SER A 319 -47.80 -26.65 -51.52
CA SER A 319 -47.44 -28.04 -51.22
C SER A 319 -48.52 -29.04 -51.66
N LEU A 320 -49.80 -28.76 -51.36
CA LEU A 320 -50.90 -29.65 -51.72
C LEU A 320 -51.14 -29.73 -53.23
N LEU A 321 -50.95 -28.61 -53.95
CA LEU A 321 -51.05 -28.60 -55.41
C LEU A 321 -49.96 -29.47 -56.06
N ALA A 322 -48.74 -29.47 -55.51
CA ALA A 322 -47.66 -30.36 -55.96
C ALA A 322 -47.97 -31.85 -55.66
N GLU A 323 -48.53 -32.15 -54.48
CA GLU A 323 -48.97 -33.52 -54.14
C GLU A 323 -50.07 -34.02 -55.10
N CYS A 324 -50.99 -33.15 -55.51
CA CYS A 324 -52.04 -33.51 -56.47
C CYS A 324 -51.48 -33.88 -57.85
N GLU A 325 -50.44 -33.17 -58.31
CA GLU A 325 -49.73 -33.52 -59.56
C GLU A 325 -49.03 -34.87 -59.47
N GLN A 326 -48.46 -35.21 -58.30
CA GLN A 326 -47.67 -36.43 -58.15
C GLN A 326 -48.53 -37.71 -57.98
N PHE A 327 -49.78 -37.56 -57.54
CA PHE A 327 -50.74 -38.67 -57.37
C PHE A 327 -51.83 -38.73 -58.46
N ASP A 328 -51.74 -37.91 -59.52
CA ASP A 328 -52.77 -37.78 -60.57
C ASP A 328 -54.17 -37.45 -60.01
N ILE A 329 -54.26 -36.50 -59.06
CA ILE A 329 -55.51 -36.05 -58.44
C ILE A 329 -55.94 -34.70 -59.04
N GLN A 330 -57.24 -34.53 -59.37
CA GLN A 330 -57.79 -33.32 -60.00
C GLN A 330 -57.69 -32.06 -59.10
N LYS A 331 -57.20 -30.94 -59.66
CA LYS A 331 -57.01 -29.64 -58.97
C LYS A 331 -58.33 -28.90 -58.73
N LEU A 332 -58.44 -28.21 -57.58
CA LEU A 332 -59.58 -27.36 -57.19
C LEU A 332 -59.18 -25.87 -57.22
N GLU A 333 -60.04 -24.97 -57.71
CA GLU A 333 -59.78 -23.51 -57.72
C GLU A 333 -60.06 -22.87 -56.34
N MET A 334 -59.18 -21.96 -55.86
CA MET A 334 -59.25 -21.33 -54.52
C MET A 334 -59.06 -19.79 -54.57
N PRO A 335 -60.11 -19.00 -54.91
CA PRO A 335 -59.99 -17.56 -55.19
C PRO A 335 -59.68 -16.65 -53.98
N LEU A 336 -60.01 -17.07 -52.74
CA LEU A 336 -59.85 -16.24 -51.53
C LEU A 336 -58.39 -15.86 -51.19
N PHE A 337 -57.41 -16.63 -51.67
CA PHE A 337 -55.99 -16.33 -51.46
C PHE A 337 -55.59 -15.02 -52.12
N ASP A 338 -56.08 -14.75 -53.33
CA ASP A 338 -55.70 -13.56 -54.09
C ASP A 338 -56.31 -12.29 -53.49
N GLU A 339 -57.55 -12.37 -52.98
CA GLU A 339 -58.22 -11.23 -52.34
C GLU A 339 -57.53 -10.79 -51.04
N MET A 340 -57.09 -11.74 -50.20
CA MET A 340 -56.46 -11.43 -48.93
C MET A 340 -55.05 -10.83 -49.07
N GLU A 341 -54.26 -11.33 -50.03
CA GLU A 341 -52.90 -10.81 -50.30
C GLU A 341 -52.92 -9.33 -50.70
N ILE A 342 -53.94 -8.91 -51.45
CA ILE A 342 -54.09 -7.50 -51.87
C ILE A 342 -54.43 -6.62 -50.66
N ASP A 343 -55.34 -7.04 -49.77
CA ASP A 343 -55.75 -6.22 -48.60
C ASP A 343 -54.65 -6.13 -47.53
N LEU A 344 -53.87 -7.20 -47.30
CA LEU A 344 -52.71 -7.19 -46.41
C LEU A 344 -51.62 -6.22 -46.88
N LYS A 345 -51.21 -6.30 -48.16
CA LYS A 345 -50.19 -5.41 -48.72
C LYS A 345 -50.57 -3.93 -48.62
N ASN A 346 -51.85 -3.62 -48.81
CA ASN A 346 -52.34 -2.25 -48.67
C ASN A 346 -52.24 -1.74 -47.23
N CYS A 347 -52.45 -2.59 -46.23
CA CYS A 347 -52.29 -2.23 -44.82
C CYS A 347 -50.80 -2.09 -44.44
N GLU A 348 -49.95 -3.05 -44.80
CA GLU A 348 -48.51 -3.05 -44.47
C GLU A 348 -47.80 -1.77 -44.94
N ASN A 349 -48.12 -1.32 -46.16
CA ASN A 349 -47.56 -0.09 -46.73
C ASN A 349 -47.83 1.15 -45.88
N ASN A 350 -48.91 1.17 -45.08
CA ASN A 350 -49.24 2.31 -44.23
C ASN A 350 -48.45 2.35 -42.90
N TRP A 351 -47.95 1.20 -42.42
CA TRP A 351 -47.39 1.08 -41.06
C TRP A 351 -45.86 0.89 -41.03
N LEU A 352 -45.26 0.44 -42.13
CA LEU A 352 -43.83 0.18 -42.25
C LEU A 352 -42.95 1.37 -41.81
N LEU A 353 -43.40 2.60 -42.05
CA LEU A 353 -42.66 3.81 -41.68
C LEU A 353 -42.54 3.99 -40.16
N TYR A 354 -43.60 3.70 -39.40
CA TYR A 354 -43.60 3.81 -37.93
C TYR A 354 -42.74 2.73 -37.29
N GLU A 355 -42.77 1.53 -37.85
CA GLU A 355 -41.94 0.42 -37.40
C GLU A 355 -40.46 0.76 -37.52
N GLN A 356 -40.02 1.27 -38.67
CA GLN A 356 -38.63 1.65 -38.90
C GLN A 356 -38.12 2.68 -37.87
N PHE A 357 -38.96 3.63 -37.46
CA PHE A 357 -38.61 4.61 -36.43
C PHE A 357 -38.49 3.96 -35.05
N ASN A 358 -39.39 3.04 -34.71
CA ASN A 358 -39.35 2.39 -33.42
C ASN A 358 -38.20 1.40 -33.27
N VAL A 359 -37.81 0.70 -34.34
CA VAL A 359 -36.67 -0.23 -34.29
C VAL A 359 -35.38 0.50 -33.91
N GLY A 360 -35.03 1.59 -34.62
CA GLY A 360 -33.80 2.33 -34.29
C GLY A 360 -33.87 3.05 -32.94
N LEU A 361 -35.06 3.52 -32.53
CA LEU A 361 -35.24 4.06 -31.19
C LEU A 361 -35.06 3.00 -30.09
N GLN A 362 -35.51 1.76 -30.33
CA GLN A 362 -35.40 0.67 -29.36
C GLN A 362 -33.96 0.16 -29.19
N GLU A 363 -33.15 0.20 -30.25
CA GLU A 363 -31.71 -0.09 -30.17
C GLU A 363 -31.01 0.86 -29.17
N MET A 364 -31.29 2.16 -29.25
CA MET A 364 -30.76 3.14 -28.30
C MET A 364 -31.39 2.98 -26.91
N ALA A 365 -32.70 2.70 -26.82
CA ALA A 365 -33.41 2.53 -25.56
C ALA A 365 -32.84 1.38 -24.69
N ASN A 366 -32.28 0.35 -25.34
CA ASN A 366 -31.70 -0.80 -24.65
C ASN A 366 -30.30 -0.56 -24.07
N GLU A 367 -29.60 0.53 -24.44
CA GLU A 367 -28.27 0.85 -23.90
C GLU A 367 -28.35 1.32 -22.44
N GLU A 368 -27.38 0.89 -21.61
CA GLU A 368 -27.25 1.33 -20.22
C GLU A 368 -26.91 2.82 -20.13
N TRP A 369 -27.58 3.57 -19.24
CA TRP A 369 -27.45 5.02 -19.15
C TRP A 369 -26.03 5.46 -18.79
N ILE A 370 -25.29 4.68 -18.00
CA ILE A 370 -23.88 4.98 -17.66
C ILE A 370 -23.02 5.09 -18.92
N LEU A 371 -23.30 4.29 -19.95
CA LEU A 371 -22.61 4.29 -21.24
C LEU A 371 -23.23 5.29 -22.23
N PHE A 372 -24.55 5.43 -22.22
CA PHE A 372 -25.27 6.29 -23.16
C PHE A 372 -25.22 7.78 -22.80
N ARG A 373 -25.03 8.14 -21.51
CA ARG A 373 -25.00 9.55 -21.05
C ARG A 373 -23.89 10.40 -21.69
N SER A 374 -22.80 9.79 -22.15
CA SER A 374 -21.74 10.47 -22.91
C SER A 374 -22.03 10.51 -24.42
N LYS A 375 -23.03 9.76 -24.89
CA LYS A 375 -23.42 9.58 -26.30
C LYS A 375 -24.80 10.11 -26.64
N THR A 376 -25.36 11.02 -25.82
CA THR A 376 -26.70 11.57 -26.04
C THR A 376 -26.85 12.24 -27.41
N TYR A 377 -25.75 12.70 -28.02
CA TYR A 377 -25.74 13.26 -29.37
C TYR A 377 -26.26 12.27 -30.45
N ARG A 378 -26.12 10.95 -30.26
CA ARG A 378 -26.66 9.94 -31.19
C ARG A 378 -28.19 9.97 -31.24
N PHE A 379 -28.83 10.28 -30.11
CA PHE A 379 -30.28 10.45 -30.06
C PHE A 379 -30.71 11.70 -30.82
N ASP A 380 -29.99 12.81 -30.66
CA ASP A 380 -30.23 14.04 -31.40
C ASP A 380 -30.06 13.85 -32.92
N GLU A 381 -28.99 13.17 -33.35
CA GLU A 381 -28.74 12.80 -34.75
C GLU A 381 -29.89 11.96 -35.31
N TYR A 382 -30.34 10.93 -34.58
CA TYR A 382 -31.45 10.07 -35.01
C TYR A 382 -32.76 10.84 -35.18
N LEU A 383 -33.09 11.73 -34.24
CA LEU A 383 -34.28 12.59 -34.35
C LEU A 383 -34.17 13.56 -35.53
N HIS A 384 -32.97 14.05 -35.84
CA HIS A 384 -32.74 14.95 -36.96
C HIS A 384 -32.88 14.23 -38.31
N GLU A 385 -32.30 13.04 -38.46
CA GLU A 385 -32.43 12.19 -39.65
C GLU A 385 -33.90 11.85 -39.95
N TRP A 386 -34.67 11.51 -38.92
CA TRP A 386 -36.10 11.22 -39.07
C TRP A 386 -36.95 12.45 -39.36
N ASP A 387 -36.63 13.60 -38.77
CA ASP A 387 -37.29 14.85 -39.10
C ASP A 387 -37.09 15.22 -40.57
N ASP A 388 -35.87 15.06 -41.10
CA ASP A 388 -35.55 15.28 -42.51
C ASP A 388 -36.21 14.24 -43.43
N LYS A 389 -36.24 12.96 -43.04
CA LYS A 389 -36.96 11.91 -43.78
C LYS A 389 -38.45 12.22 -43.88
N LEU A 390 -39.07 12.71 -42.82
CA LEU A 390 -40.48 13.08 -42.79
C LEU A 390 -40.78 14.36 -43.58
N LYS A 391 -39.81 15.27 -43.80
CA LYS A 391 -40.02 16.46 -44.65
C LYS A 391 -40.26 16.10 -46.11
N ASN A 392 -39.70 14.97 -46.57
CA ASN A 392 -39.80 14.51 -47.95
C ASN A 392 -41.01 13.58 -48.20
N LEU A 393 -41.80 13.27 -47.17
CA LEU A 393 -42.95 12.37 -47.27
C LEU A 393 -44.27 13.15 -47.25
N PRO A 394 -45.29 12.72 -48.01
CA PRO A 394 -46.62 13.35 -47.97
C PRO A 394 -47.24 13.20 -46.57
N ALA A 395 -48.06 14.19 -46.18
CA ALA A 395 -48.71 14.23 -44.88
C ALA A 395 -49.81 13.15 -44.76
N ALA A 396 -49.40 11.93 -44.44
CA ALA A 396 -50.27 10.84 -44.00
C ALA A 396 -50.40 10.86 -42.47
N HIS A 397 -51.48 10.27 -41.92
CA HIS A 397 -51.73 10.21 -40.48
C HIS A 397 -50.50 9.74 -39.67
N ILE A 398 -49.79 8.73 -40.18
CA ILE A 398 -48.59 8.19 -39.54
C ILE A 398 -47.41 9.16 -39.53
N THR A 399 -47.23 9.96 -40.59
CA THR A 399 -46.16 10.96 -40.68
C THR A 399 -46.40 12.12 -39.73
N VAL A 400 -47.65 12.54 -39.56
CA VAL A 400 -48.05 13.58 -38.59
C VAL A 400 -47.82 13.09 -37.16
N ARG A 401 -48.18 11.84 -36.87
CA ARG A 401 -47.92 11.22 -35.56
C ARG A 401 -46.43 11.12 -35.25
N LEU A 402 -45.63 10.60 -36.18
CA LEU A 402 -44.17 10.52 -36.02
C LEU A 402 -43.56 11.91 -35.78
N ARG A 403 -44.02 12.94 -36.49
CA ARG A 403 -43.55 14.30 -36.27
C ARG A 403 -43.87 14.80 -34.85
N LYS A 404 -45.11 14.61 -34.37
CA LYS A 404 -45.50 14.95 -32.99
C LYS A 404 -44.63 14.24 -31.95
N GLU A 405 -44.31 12.97 -32.19
CA GLU A 405 -43.48 12.17 -31.28
C GLU A 405 -41.99 12.58 -31.31
N ILE A 406 -41.45 12.89 -32.49
CA ILE A 406 -40.10 13.44 -32.66
C ILE A 406 -39.99 14.82 -31.98
N ASP A 407 -41.00 15.67 -32.10
CA ASP A 407 -41.02 16.98 -31.45
C ASP A 407 -40.98 16.84 -29.91
N GLN A 408 -41.75 15.91 -29.34
CA GLN A 408 -41.71 15.59 -27.90
C GLN A 408 -40.34 15.09 -27.44
N PHE A 409 -39.68 14.25 -28.25
CA PHE A 409 -38.34 13.75 -27.94
C PHE A 409 -37.25 14.81 -28.10
N LYS A 410 -37.38 15.74 -29.06
CA LYS A 410 -36.50 16.90 -29.19
C LYS A 410 -36.60 17.82 -27.98
N GLU A 411 -37.81 18.05 -27.45
CA GLU A 411 -38.01 18.81 -26.21
C GLU A 411 -37.33 18.13 -25.01
N MET A 412 -37.48 16.80 -24.88
CA MET A 412 -36.82 16.02 -23.82
C MET A 412 -35.30 16.03 -23.92
N SER A 413 -34.73 16.04 -25.13
CA SER A 413 -33.28 16.07 -25.31
C SER A 413 -32.62 17.28 -24.65
N ALA A 414 -33.28 18.44 -24.65
CA ALA A 414 -32.79 19.63 -23.95
C ALA A 414 -32.63 19.43 -22.43
N GLY A 415 -33.43 18.53 -21.84
CA GLY A 415 -33.36 18.15 -20.43
C GLY A 415 -32.34 17.04 -20.11
N LEU A 416 -31.92 16.24 -21.10
CA LEU A 416 -31.00 15.12 -20.89
C LEU A 416 -29.63 15.55 -20.34
N LYS A 417 -29.15 16.75 -20.69
CA LYS A 417 -27.89 17.30 -20.15
C LYS A 417 -27.89 17.39 -18.61
N TYR A 418 -29.05 17.66 -18.00
CA TYR A 418 -29.20 17.70 -16.54
C TYR A 418 -29.35 16.30 -15.92
N CYS A 419 -29.62 15.28 -16.73
CA CYS A 419 -29.76 13.88 -16.32
C CYS A 419 -28.48 13.05 -16.43
N ARG A 420 -27.40 13.59 -17.03
CA ARG A 420 -26.10 12.89 -17.17
C ARG A 420 -25.48 12.53 -15.82
N GLY A 421 -25.63 13.44 -14.88
CA GLY A 421 -25.33 13.25 -13.46
C GLY A 421 -23.85 13.09 -13.09
N GLU A 422 -22.92 13.72 -13.81
CA GLU A 422 -21.47 13.66 -13.55
C GLU A 422 -21.08 14.18 -12.16
N ILE A 423 -21.83 15.14 -11.64
CA ILE A 423 -21.59 15.81 -10.34
C ILE A 423 -22.53 15.31 -9.23
N LEU A 424 -23.50 14.45 -9.55
CA LEU A 424 -24.52 14.01 -8.61
C LEU A 424 -23.92 13.01 -7.61
N SER A 425 -24.23 13.19 -6.34
CA SER A 425 -23.98 12.19 -5.30
C SER A 425 -25.06 11.09 -5.37
N SER A 426 -24.90 10.03 -4.57
CA SER A 426 -25.94 9.01 -4.41
C SER A 426 -27.30 9.61 -4.03
N ASP A 427 -27.31 10.59 -3.14
CA ASP A 427 -28.54 11.26 -2.68
C ASP A 427 -29.17 12.09 -3.78
N HIS A 428 -28.35 12.77 -4.59
CA HIS A 428 -28.82 13.51 -5.76
C HIS A 428 -29.44 12.59 -6.81
N TRP A 429 -28.89 11.40 -7.06
CA TRP A 429 -29.51 10.42 -7.95
C TRP A 429 -30.89 9.96 -7.45
N LEU A 430 -31.03 9.69 -6.15
CA LEU A 430 -32.33 9.35 -5.56
C LEU A 430 -33.34 10.49 -5.68
N MET A 431 -32.90 11.74 -5.53
CA MET A 431 -33.75 12.92 -5.76
C MET A 431 -34.16 13.03 -7.23
N LEU A 432 -33.24 12.81 -8.17
CA LEU A 432 -33.51 12.82 -9.61
C LEU A 432 -34.56 11.78 -9.98
N PHE A 433 -34.43 10.54 -9.49
CA PHE A 433 -35.41 9.48 -9.76
C PHE A 433 -36.81 9.81 -9.21
N ARG A 434 -36.88 10.47 -8.05
CA ARG A 434 -38.15 10.95 -7.48
C ARG A 434 -38.77 12.06 -8.32
N ILE A 435 -37.97 13.02 -8.80
CA ILE A 435 -38.45 14.12 -9.67
C ILE A 435 -39.02 13.55 -10.97
N LEU A 436 -38.38 12.54 -11.55
CA LEU A 436 -38.80 11.93 -12.81
C LEU A 436 -39.94 10.90 -12.68
N GLY A 437 -40.40 10.60 -11.47
CA GLY A 437 -41.45 9.61 -11.23
C GLY A 437 -41.03 8.17 -11.52
N MET A 438 -39.73 7.87 -11.44
CA MET A 438 -39.22 6.51 -11.68
C MET A 438 -39.62 5.55 -10.54
N PRO A 439 -39.77 4.24 -10.83
CA PRO A 439 -40.10 3.24 -9.83
C PRO A 439 -39.16 3.27 -8.61
N LYS A 440 -39.71 3.00 -7.42
CA LYS A 440 -38.88 2.85 -6.22
C LYS A 440 -37.90 1.69 -6.42
N GLY A 441 -36.61 1.92 -6.17
CA GLY A 441 -35.55 0.92 -6.36
C GLY A 441 -34.75 1.10 -7.64
N THR A 442 -35.09 2.08 -8.50
CA THR A 442 -34.20 2.46 -9.60
C THR A 442 -32.83 2.86 -9.06
N THR A 443 -31.78 2.21 -9.56
CA THR A 443 -30.38 2.51 -9.28
C THR A 443 -29.70 2.95 -10.58
N LEU A 444 -28.61 3.72 -10.45
CA LEU A 444 -27.83 4.16 -11.61
C LEU A 444 -27.28 2.96 -12.42
N GLU A 445 -26.94 1.86 -11.74
CA GLU A 445 -26.37 0.64 -12.32
C GLU A 445 -27.34 -0.11 -13.24
N HIS A 446 -28.66 0.04 -13.06
CA HIS A 446 -29.68 -0.67 -13.85
C HIS A 446 -30.48 0.25 -14.77
N LEU A 447 -30.22 1.56 -14.73
CA LEU A 447 -30.92 2.55 -15.53
C LEU A 447 -30.52 2.43 -17.00
N ARG A 448 -31.49 2.29 -17.90
CA ARG A 448 -31.31 2.32 -19.36
C ARG A 448 -31.81 3.62 -19.95
N PHE A 449 -31.39 3.96 -21.17
CA PHE A 449 -31.92 5.13 -21.86
C PHE A 449 -33.44 5.02 -22.10
N GLY A 450 -33.94 3.81 -22.32
CA GLY A 450 -35.37 3.52 -22.44
C GLY A 450 -36.19 3.95 -21.22
N ASP A 451 -35.62 3.86 -20.01
CA ASP A 451 -36.30 4.31 -18.80
C ASP A 451 -36.50 5.83 -18.80
N LEU A 452 -35.54 6.59 -19.36
CA LEU A 452 -35.66 8.04 -19.55
C LEU A 452 -36.63 8.39 -20.68
N LEU A 453 -36.68 7.62 -21.77
CA LEU A 453 -37.65 7.79 -22.85
C LEU A 453 -39.09 7.61 -22.35
N ASN A 454 -39.33 6.64 -21.44
CA ASN A 454 -40.64 6.40 -20.86
C ASN A 454 -41.13 7.57 -19.99
N VAL A 455 -40.23 8.35 -19.42
CA VAL A 455 -40.55 9.53 -18.59
C VAL A 455 -40.23 10.85 -19.32
N HIS A 456 -40.19 10.87 -20.65
CA HIS A 456 -39.82 12.05 -21.44
C HIS A 456 -40.64 13.29 -21.09
N LYS A 457 -41.96 13.13 -20.84
CA LYS A 457 -42.84 14.23 -20.41
C LYS A 457 -42.41 14.79 -19.04
N MET A 458 -42.07 13.92 -18.09
CA MET A 458 -41.62 14.33 -16.75
C MET A 458 -40.28 15.05 -16.80
N ILE A 459 -39.38 14.68 -17.72
CA ILE A 459 -38.10 15.39 -17.93
C ILE A 459 -38.36 16.83 -18.39
N VAL A 460 -39.29 17.03 -19.33
CA VAL A 460 -39.65 18.35 -19.85
C VAL A 460 -40.40 19.17 -18.78
N GLU A 461 -41.41 18.59 -18.12
CA GLU A 461 -42.21 19.25 -17.09
C GLU A 461 -41.37 19.66 -15.87
N ASN A 462 -40.35 18.88 -15.51
CA ASN A 462 -39.49 19.13 -14.35
C ASN A 462 -38.12 19.70 -14.72
N LEU A 463 -37.95 20.29 -15.91
CA LEU A 463 -36.65 20.78 -16.40
C LEU A 463 -35.99 21.78 -15.43
N GLU A 464 -36.79 22.68 -14.83
CA GLU A 464 -36.29 23.64 -13.84
C GLU A 464 -35.88 22.94 -12.52
N ALA A 465 -36.60 21.90 -12.09
CA ALA A 465 -36.22 21.12 -10.91
C ALA A 465 -34.94 20.32 -11.13
N LEU A 466 -34.75 19.76 -12.32
CA LEU A 466 -33.51 19.07 -12.72
C LEU A 466 -32.33 20.04 -12.79
N LYS A 467 -32.55 21.24 -13.32
CA LYS A 467 -31.54 22.31 -13.35
C LYS A 467 -31.15 22.74 -11.93
N ASN A 468 -32.12 22.99 -11.05
CA ASN A 468 -31.86 23.34 -9.65
C ASN A 468 -31.11 22.23 -8.89
N LEU A 469 -31.44 20.96 -9.13
CA LEU A 469 -30.73 19.82 -8.55
C LEU A 469 -29.27 19.77 -9.03
N ASN A 470 -29.03 20.02 -10.31
CA ASN A 470 -27.70 20.06 -10.89
C ASN A 470 -26.89 21.24 -10.33
N GLU A 471 -27.47 22.44 -10.26
CA GLU A 471 -26.84 23.63 -9.66
C GLU A 471 -26.47 23.42 -8.19
N ARG A 472 -27.39 22.80 -7.42
CA ARG A 472 -27.12 22.39 -6.04
C ARG A 472 -25.96 21.40 -5.97
N ALA A 473 -26.02 20.32 -6.74
CA ALA A 473 -24.97 19.31 -6.74
C ALA A 473 -23.60 19.90 -7.13
N GLN A 474 -23.58 20.83 -8.08
CA GLN A 474 -22.38 21.56 -8.51
C GLN A 474 -21.82 22.40 -7.38
N GLY A 475 -22.67 23.16 -6.69
CA GLY A 475 -22.27 23.97 -5.56
C GLY A 475 -21.78 23.18 -4.35
N GLU A 476 -22.20 21.92 -4.23
CA GLU A 476 -21.76 20.99 -3.19
C GLU A 476 -20.46 20.25 -3.53
N VAL A 477 -20.00 20.25 -4.79
CA VAL A 477 -18.75 19.57 -5.18
C VAL A 477 -17.57 20.09 -4.35
N THR A 478 -17.40 21.41 -4.29
CA THR A 478 -16.26 22.04 -3.58
C THR A 478 -16.26 21.71 -2.08
N ILE A 479 -17.43 21.60 -1.46
CA ILE A 479 -17.55 21.22 -0.04
C ILE A 479 -17.18 19.74 0.14
N ARG A 480 -17.66 18.86 -0.75
CA ARG A 480 -17.34 17.42 -0.69
C ARG A 480 -15.85 17.17 -0.89
N GLU A 481 -15.23 17.82 -1.87
CA GLU A 481 -13.79 17.73 -2.14
C GLU A 481 -12.97 18.22 -0.95
N ALA A 482 -13.34 19.35 -0.34
CA ALA A 482 -12.64 19.87 0.84
C ALA A 482 -12.80 18.98 2.09
N ILE A 483 -13.97 18.36 2.30
CA ILE A 483 -14.16 17.38 3.37
C ILE A 483 -13.31 16.13 3.09
N GLN A 484 -13.23 15.68 1.84
CA GLN A 484 -12.40 14.54 1.45
C GLN A 484 -10.90 14.84 1.63
N GLU A 485 -10.47 16.05 1.30
CA GLU A 485 -9.10 16.52 1.54
C GLU A 485 -8.78 16.55 3.04
N LEU A 486 -9.71 17.00 3.87
CA LEU A 486 -9.57 17.00 5.33
C LEU A 486 -9.51 15.58 5.91
N GLU A 487 -10.36 14.66 5.42
CA GLU A 487 -10.33 13.24 5.78
C GLU A 487 -8.98 12.61 5.41
N LEU A 488 -8.47 12.88 4.21
CA LEU A 488 -7.17 12.39 3.75
C LEU A 488 -6.00 12.97 4.57
N TRP A 489 -6.02 14.27 4.85
CA TRP A 489 -5.03 14.92 5.72
C TRP A 489 -5.02 14.28 7.12
N ALA A 490 -6.19 14.00 7.70
CA ALA A 490 -6.28 13.39 9.02
C ALA A 490 -5.71 11.96 9.08
N GLU A 491 -5.73 11.24 7.96
CA GLU A 491 -5.11 9.92 7.84
C GLU A 491 -3.59 9.99 7.65
N GLN A 492 -3.07 11.05 7.03
CA GLN A 492 -1.67 11.15 6.60
C GLN A 492 -0.79 12.06 7.47
N ALA A 493 -1.36 13.03 8.16
CA ALA A 493 -0.59 14.02 8.92
C ALA A 493 -0.08 13.40 10.23
N GLU A 494 1.23 13.21 10.35
CA GLU A 494 1.89 12.57 11.49
C GLU A 494 2.89 13.50 12.20
N PHE A 495 3.09 13.27 13.51
CA PHE A 495 4.13 13.95 14.28
C PHE A 495 5.52 13.46 13.87
N VAL A 496 6.46 14.41 13.73
CA VAL A 496 7.88 14.08 13.54
C VAL A 496 8.47 13.68 14.89
N LEU A 497 8.91 12.42 15.01
CA LEU A 497 9.46 11.86 16.25
C LEU A 497 10.98 11.76 16.19
N ILE A 498 11.67 12.14 17.26
CA ILE A 498 13.13 11.99 17.43
C ILE A 498 13.46 11.29 18.75
N ASP A 499 14.61 10.62 18.79
CA ASP A 499 15.09 9.94 19.98
C ASP A 499 15.69 10.93 20.99
N TYR A 500 15.25 10.86 22.25
CA TYR A 500 15.77 11.61 23.39
C TYR A 500 16.34 10.65 24.44
N LYS A 501 17.56 10.93 24.90
CA LYS A 501 18.23 10.13 25.93
C LYS A 501 17.85 10.64 27.32
N HIS A 502 17.02 9.88 28.02
CA HIS A 502 16.59 10.16 29.39
C HIS A 502 17.74 9.92 30.40
N SER A 503 17.70 10.58 31.55
CA SER A 503 18.75 10.54 32.59
C SER A 503 18.94 9.15 33.20
N ASN A 504 17.93 8.27 33.14
CA ASN A 504 18.04 6.86 33.52
C ASN A 504 18.72 5.96 32.45
N GLY A 505 19.13 6.53 31.31
CA GLY A 505 19.79 5.83 30.21
C GLY A 505 18.84 5.26 29.13
N THR A 506 17.52 5.31 29.34
CA THR A 506 16.53 4.86 28.34
C THR A 506 16.37 5.88 27.20
N ILE A 507 15.99 5.39 26.02
CA ILE A 507 15.64 6.24 24.88
C ILE A 507 14.12 6.40 24.85
N VAL A 508 13.65 7.65 24.89
CA VAL A 508 12.24 8.03 24.79
C VAL A 508 12.07 8.82 23.50
N LYS A 509 11.01 8.57 22.73
CA LYS A 509 10.72 9.38 21.54
C LYS A 509 9.97 10.63 21.93
N ILE A 510 10.43 11.77 21.42
CA ILE A 510 9.82 13.09 21.64
C ILE A 510 9.43 13.70 20.29
N ILE A 511 8.50 14.64 20.32
CA ILE A 511 7.99 15.29 19.11
C ILE A 511 8.89 16.48 18.76
N LYS A 512 9.22 16.61 17.48
CA LYS A 512 9.95 17.74 16.89
C LYS A 512 9.01 18.52 15.97
N ASP A 513 9.43 19.73 15.58
CA ASP A 513 8.80 20.52 14.53
C ASP A 513 7.32 20.84 14.81
N TRP A 514 7.03 21.13 16.09
CA TRP A 514 5.70 21.52 16.61
C TRP A 514 5.00 22.61 15.79
N LYS A 515 5.75 23.51 15.16
CA LYS A 515 5.19 24.58 14.32
C LYS A 515 4.51 24.03 13.07
N ASP A 516 5.09 23.02 12.42
CA ASP A 516 4.54 22.45 11.19
C ASP A 516 3.27 21.65 11.49
N ALA A 517 3.28 20.87 12.58
CA ALA A 517 2.08 20.19 13.07
C ALA A 517 0.95 21.18 13.44
N LEU A 518 1.29 22.29 14.12
CA LEU A 518 0.30 23.31 14.47
C LEU A 518 -0.24 24.04 13.23
N ASN A 519 0.62 24.38 12.27
CA ASN A 519 0.21 25.06 11.04
C ASN A 519 -0.72 24.17 10.20
N SER A 520 -0.42 22.87 10.08
CA SER A 520 -1.27 21.97 9.28
C SER A 520 -2.69 21.80 9.85
N VAL A 521 -2.83 21.82 11.19
CA VAL A 521 -4.15 21.88 11.85
C VAL A 521 -4.85 23.20 11.53
N LYS A 522 -4.14 24.33 11.61
CA LYS A 522 -4.69 25.67 11.32
C LYS A 522 -5.12 25.84 9.87
N ASP A 523 -4.38 25.27 8.93
CA ASP A 523 -4.72 25.29 7.50
C ASP A 523 -6.02 24.49 7.26
N SER A 524 -6.16 23.33 7.90
CA SER A 524 -7.39 22.53 7.90
C SER A 524 -8.58 23.25 8.52
N GLU A 525 -8.38 23.97 9.63
CA GLU A 525 -9.42 24.82 10.22
C GLU A 525 -9.81 25.97 9.31
N ALA A 526 -8.84 26.63 8.68
CA ALA A 526 -9.08 27.72 7.74
C ALA A 526 -9.84 27.24 6.50
N LEU A 527 -9.52 26.06 5.98
CA LEU A 527 -10.27 25.41 4.91
C LEU A 527 -11.73 25.25 5.33
N LEU A 528 -11.99 24.67 6.51
CA LEU A 528 -13.36 24.46 6.99
C LEU A 528 -14.10 25.78 7.23
N GLN A 529 -13.45 26.80 7.80
CA GLN A 529 -14.06 28.12 7.94
C GLN A 529 -14.38 28.77 6.59
N SER A 530 -13.55 28.57 5.56
CA SER A 530 -13.81 29.09 4.22
C SER A 530 -15.08 28.50 3.60
N LEU A 531 -15.39 27.23 3.88
CA LEU A 531 -16.57 26.53 3.37
C LEU A 531 -17.88 27.10 3.94
N LYS A 532 -17.87 27.71 5.13
CA LYS A 532 -19.06 28.32 5.75
C LYS A 532 -19.67 29.44 4.92
N ASN A 533 -18.88 30.07 4.05
CA ASN A 533 -19.35 31.12 3.15
C ASN A 533 -20.15 30.57 1.95
N SER A 534 -20.10 29.25 1.71
CA SER A 534 -20.88 28.63 0.65
C SER A 534 -22.36 28.58 1.02
N SER A 535 -23.22 28.97 0.09
CA SER A 535 -24.68 28.83 0.23
C SER A 535 -25.15 27.38 0.40
N TYR A 536 -24.29 26.41 0.10
CA TYR A 536 -24.58 24.97 0.19
C TYR A 536 -24.07 24.33 1.48
N TYR A 537 -23.39 25.09 2.36
CA TYR A 537 -22.78 24.58 3.60
C TYR A 537 -23.77 23.97 4.58
N ALA A 538 -25.01 24.47 4.62
CA ALA A 538 -26.03 24.08 5.61
C ALA A 538 -26.29 22.56 5.65
N GLN A 539 -26.09 21.85 4.54
CA GLN A 539 -26.32 20.40 4.46
C GLN A 539 -25.15 19.57 5.00
N PHE A 540 -23.97 20.18 5.14
CA PHE A 540 -22.76 19.53 5.62
C PHE A 540 -22.46 19.85 7.09
N THR A 541 -23.31 20.64 7.75
CA THR A 541 -23.09 21.12 9.13
C THR A 541 -22.85 20.00 10.13
N ASP A 542 -23.56 18.87 10.01
CA ASP A 542 -23.35 17.73 10.90
C ASP A 542 -21.94 17.14 10.79
N LYS A 543 -21.45 16.95 9.55
CA LYS A 543 -20.08 16.45 9.31
C LYS A 543 -19.02 17.49 9.67
N THR A 544 -19.22 18.75 9.30
CA THR A 544 -18.24 19.80 9.55
C THR A 544 -18.14 20.14 11.04
N SER A 545 -19.25 20.13 11.80
CA SER A 545 -19.22 20.41 13.24
C SER A 545 -18.37 19.42 14.05
N ILE A 546 -18.37 18.14 13.65
CA ILE A 546 -17.50 17.11 14.23
C ILE A 546 -16.03 17.45 13.97
N TRP A 547 -15.70 17.83 12.74
CA TRP A 547 -14.35 18.22 12.36
C TRP A 547 -13.89 19.50 13.06
N GLU A 548 -14.75 20.51 13.20
CA GLU A 548 -14.43 21.73 13.95
C GLU A 548 -14.05 21.43 15.40
N THR A 549 -14.84 20.58 16.06
CA THR A 549 -14.57 20.21 17.45
C THR A 549 -13.24 19.45 17.56
N ARG A 550 -13.01 18.48 16.67
CA ARG A 550 -11.78 17.68 16.65
C ARG A 550 -10.54 18.52 16.38
N LEU A 551 -10.59 19.41 15.40
CA LEU A 551 -9.46 20.28 15.05
C LEU A 551 -9.13 21.25 16.19
N ALA A 552 -10.15 21.88 16.80
CA ALA A 552 -9.95 22.80 17.92
C ALA A 552 -9.34 22.09 19.15
N GLU A 553 -9.80 20.87 19.46
CA GLU A 553 -9.21 20.06 20.53
C GLU A 553 -7.77 19.65 20.21
N THR A 554 -7.51 19.21 18.98
CA THR A 554 -6.16 18.86 18.51
C THR A 554 -5.22 20.06 18.58
N GLU A 555 -5.64 21.26 18.16
CA GLU A 555 -4.85 22.49 18.26
C GLU A 555 -4.44 22.75 19.73
N GLN A 556 -5.42 22.71 20.64
CA GLN A 556 -5.19 22.93 22.07
C GLN A 556 -4.24 21.89 22.68
N TYR A 557 -4.39 20.61 22.32
CA TYR A 557 -3.54 19.53 22.82
C TYR A 557 -2.11 19.64 22.29
N ILE A 558 -1.91 20.03 21.03
CA ILE A 558 -0.58 20.30 20.47
C ILE A 558 0.12 21.41 21.25
N GLN A 559 -0.58 22.50 21.55
CA GLN A 559 -0.03 23.62 22.31
C GLN A 559 0.40 23.20 23.73
N TRP A 560 -0.46 22.47 24.45
CA TRP A 560 -0.13 21.95 25.78
C TRP A 560 1.01 20.94 25.75
N MET A 561 1.00 20.00 24.82
CA MET A 561 2.06 19.00 24.68
C MET A 561 3.42 19.64 24.39
N ASN A 562 3.46 20.68 23.55
CA ASN A 562 4.68 21.45 23.30
C ASN A 562 5.18 22.15 24.58
N GLU A 563 4.30 22.83 25.31
CA GLU A 563 4.66 23.48 26.58
C GLU A 563 5.17 22.47 27.62
N ILE A 564 4.47 21.34 27.77
CA ILE A 564 4.83 20.23 28.65
C ILE A 564 6.21 19.69 28.27
N GLN A 565 6.43 19.34 27.00
CA GLN A 565 7.70 18.76 26.54
C GLN A 565 8.87 19.72 26.78
N ARG A 566 8.69 21.02 26.50
CA ARG A 566 9.73 22.04 26.75
C ARG A 566 10.11 22.13 28.24
N LYS A 567 9.12 22.14 29.13
CA LYS A 567 9.37 22.15 30.58
C LYS A 567 9.96 20.84 31.07
N TRP A 568 9.48 19.72 30.56
CA TRP A 568 9.98 18.39 30.92
C TRP A 568 11.44 18.22 30.49
N ILE A 569 11.82 18.60 29.26
CA ILE A 569 13.22 18.53 28.79
C ILE A 569 14.17 19.38 29.65
N TYR A 570 13.70 20.52 30.19
CA TYR A 570 14.50 21.36 31.10
C TYR A 570 14.61 20.75 32.51
N LEU A 571 13.51 20.22 33.05
CA LEU A 571 13.47 19.70 34.42
C LEU A 571 14.04 18.28 34.54
N GLU A 572 13.88 17.43 33.53
CA GLU A 572 14.27 16.01 33.56
C GLU A 572 15.75 15.81 33.90
N PRO A 573 16.72 16.50 33.26
CA PRO A 573 18.13 16.33 33.60
C PRO A 573 18.46 16.83 35.01
N ILE A 574 17.75 17.85 35.49
CA ILE A 574 17.97 18.47 36.80
C ILE A 574 17.51 17.52 37.91
N PHE A 575 16.30 16.97 37.80
CA PHE A 575 15.78 16.00 38.76
C PHE A 575 16.47 14.64 38.62
N GLY A 576 16.83 14.23 37.40
CA GLY A 576 17.58 13.00 37.13
C GLY A 576 18.96 12.95 37.78
N ARG A 577 19.62 14.11 37.96
CA ARG A 577 20.89 14.25 38.71
C ARG A 577 20.70 14.30 40.23
N GLY A 578 19.47 14.37 40.73
CA GLY A 578 19.17 14.44 42.16
C GLY A 578 19.34 15.84 42.77
N SER A 579 19.34 16.92 41.97
CA SER A 579 19.60 18.28 42.46
C SER A 579 18.52 18.86 43.39
N LEU A 580 17.28 18.35 43.34
CA LEU A 580 16.17 18.83 44.19
C LEU A 580 15.36 17.68 44.84
N PRO A 581 15.91 17.01 45.87
CA PRO A 581 15.30 15.82 46.47
C PRO A 581 13.90 16.02 47.04
N SER A 582 13.57 17.23 47.52
CA SER A 582 12.27 17.55 48.12
C SER A 582 11.10 17.45 47.15
N GLU A 583 11.34 17.70 45.86
CA GLU A 583 10.31 17.67 44.81
C GLU A 583 10.49 16.48 43.85
N ALA A 584 11.50 15.63 44.06
CA ALA A 584 11.81 14.49 43.20
C ALA A 584 10.62 13.52 43.07
N SER A 585 9.88 13.28 44.16
CA SER A 585 8.68 12.41 44.10
C SER A 585 7.59 12.96 43.19
N ARG A 586 7.35 14.28 43.21
CA ARG A 586 6.37 14.93 42.32
C ARG A 586 6.83 14.82 40.87
N PHE A 587 8.08 15.17 40.60
CA PHE A 587 8.63 15.12 39.25
C PHE A 587 8.57 13.69 38.69
N ASN A 588 8.97 12.67 39.46
CA ASN A 588 8.95 11.27 39.01
C ASN A 588 7.54 10.78 38.59
N ARG A 589 6.48 11.22 39.29
CA ARG A 589 5.10 10.88 38.90
C ARG A 589 4.74 11.52 37.56
N VAL A 590 5.03 12.81 37.41
CA VAL A 590 4.73 13.58 36.19
C VAL A 590 5.54 13.06 35.00
N ASP A 591 6.80 12.72 35.24
CA ASP A 591 7.68 12.09 34.26
C ASP A 591 7.14 10.73 33.80
N SER A 592 6.65 9.89 34.71
CA SER A 592 5.98 8.63 34.35
C SER A 592 4.71 8.87 33.52
N GLU A 593 3.85 9.81 33.93
CA GLU A 593 2.60 10.13 33.21
C GLU A 593 2.87 10.69 31.81
N PHE A 594 3.83 11.60 31.68
CA PHE A 594 4.16 12.19 30.38
C PHE A 594 4.80 11.18 29.43
N ARG A 595 5.65 10.27 29.93
CA ARG A 595 6.22 9.18 29.11
C ARG A 595 5.15 8.22 28.60
N ILE A 596 4.09 7.96 29.36
CA ILE A 596 2.93 7.19 28.88
C ILE A 596 2.26 7.93 27.72
N VAL A 597 1.98 9.23 27.87
CA VAL A 597 1.40 10.04 26.78
C VAL A 597 2.28 10.02 25.53
N LEU A 598 3.60 10.17 25.68
CA LEU A 598 4.54 10.08 24.55
C LEU A 598 4.50 8.71 23.88
N ASN A 599 4.52 7.63 24.64
CA ASN A 599 4.42 6.27 24.09
C ASN A 599 3.12 6.06 23.32
N ASP A 600 1.99 6.55 23.84
CA ASP A 600 0.73 6.48 23.12
C ASP A 600 0.83 7.25 21.78
N VAL A 601 1.51 8.42 21.73
CA VAL A 601 1.74 9.15 20.46
C VAL A 601 2.63 8.35 19.50
N VAL A 602 3.59 7.60 20.02
CA VAL A 602 4.41 6.70 19.19
C VAL A 602 3.57 5.57 18.59
N GLU A 603 2.60 5.03 19.33
CA GLU A 603 1.71 3.97 18.83
C GLU A 603 0.77 4.45 17.71
N ASP A 604 0.25 5.68 17.80
CA ASP A 604 -0.52 6.34 16.73
C ASP A 604 0.00 7.77 16.53
N SER A 605 0.94 7.89 15.58
CA SER A 605 1.64 9.14 15.30
C SER A 605 0.81 10.17 14.54
N ARG A 606 -0.43 9.85 14.13
CA ARG A 606 -1.30 10.81 13.44
C ARG A 606 -1.66 11.97 14.36
N ILE A 607 -1.60 13.18 13.83
CA ILE A 607 -1.85 14.43 14.58
C ILE A 607 -3.27 14.44 15.16
N VAL A 608 -4.26 14.00 14.38
CA VAL A 608 -5.67 13.96 14.79
C VAL A 608 -5.94 12.89 15.85
N SER A 609 -5.03 11.92 16.06
CA SER A 609 -5.21 10.89 17.10
C SER A 609 -5.21 11.45 18.52
N LEU A 610 -4.69 12.67 18.74
CA LEU A 610 -4.74 13.30 20.05
C LEU A 610 -6.19 13.57 20.51
N SER A 611 -7.08 14.00 19.62
CA SER A 611 -8.48 14.32 19.97
C SER A 611 -9.36 13.09 20.15
N THR A 612 -8.92 11.92 19.68
CA THR A 612 -9.67 10.66 19.88
C THR A 612 -9.36 9.98 21.22
N ARG A 613 -8.31 10.42 21.93
CA ARG A 613 -7.87 9.81 23.19
C ARG A 613 -8.70 10.27 24.38
N THR A 614 -9.36 9.31 25.00
CA THR A 614 -10.17 9.55 26.20
C THR A 614 -9.31 10.11 27.33
N SER A 615 -9.81 11.14 28.02
CA SER A 615 -9.18 11.77 29.19
C SER A 615 -7.84 12.48 28.98
N LEU A 616 -7.31 12.56 27.76
CA LEU A 616 -6.05 13.23 27.46
C LEU A 616 -6.04 14.68 27.97
N LYS A 617 -7.12 15.44 27.74
CA LYS A 617 -7.30 16.81 28.26
C LYS A 617 -6.93 16.93 29.74
N ARG A 618 -7.57 16.12 30.58
CA ARG A 618 -7.36 16.16 32.05
C ARG A 618 -5.93 15.77 32.41
N THR A 619 -5.36 14.79 31.72
CA THR A 619 -3.97 14.34 31.93
C THR A 619 -2.98 15.47 31.58
N LEU A 620 -3.16 16.14 30.43
CA LEU A 620 -2.30 17.26 30.03
C LEU A 620 -2.42 18.45 31.00
N GLU A 621 -3.64 18.81 31.40
CA GLU A 621 -3.89 19.86 32.40
C GLU A 621 -3.24 19.54 33.76
N GLN A 622 -3.22 18.27 34.17
CA GLN A 622 -2.55 17.84 35.39
C GLN A 622 -1.03 17.88 35.26
N ILE A 623 -0.47 17.34 34.17
CA ILE A 623 0.97 17.33 33.91
C ILE A 623 1.52 18.76 33.88
N ILE A 624 0.86 19.67 33.15
CA ILE A 624 1.32 21.06 33.03
C ILE A 624 1.27 21.80 34.38
N ASP A 625 0.23 21.61 35.21
CA ASP A 625 0.15 22.18 36.57
C ASP A 625 1.27 21.64 37.46
N GLN A 626 1.53 20.33 37.42
CA GLN A 626 2.59 19.75 38.26
C GLN A 626 3.99 20.15 37.79
N LEU A 627 4.25 20.24 36.47
CA LEU A 627 5.51 20.78 35.94
C LEU A 627 5.70 22.25 36.34
N ASN A 628 4.64 23.07 36.30
CA ASN A 628 4.68 24.44 36.80
C ASN A 628 5.07 24.52 38.27
N ARG A 629 4.54 23.62 39.11
CA ARG A 629 4.90 23.54 40.53
C ARG A 629 6.35 23.11 40.73
N CYS A 630 6.83 22.10 40.00
CA CYS A 630 8.24 21.69 40.03
C CYS A 630 9.17 22.85 39.63
N GLN A 631 8.84 23.55 38.55
CA GLN A 631 9.62 24.69 38.07
C GLN A 631 9.62 25.85 39.07
N LYS A 632 8.46 26.16 39.67
CA LYS A 632 8.38 27.18 40.72
C LYS A 632 9.24 26.82 41.94
N ALA A 633 9.19 25.56 42.39
CA ALA A 633 9.99 25.09 43.51
C ALA A 633 11.50 25.12 43.20
N LEU A 634 11.89 24.74 41.98
CA LEU A 634 13.27 24.88 41.50
C LEU A 634 13.73 26.34 41.50
N ASN A 635 12.93 27.25 40.93
CA ASN A 635 13.26 28.68 40.91
C ASN A 635 13.39 29.25 42.31
N GLN A 636 12.49 28.89 43.23
CA GLN A 636 12.57 29.29 44.62
C GLN A 636 13.84 28.76 45.29
N PHE A 637 14.19 27.50 45.08
CA PHE A 637 15.43 26.92 45.61
C PHE A 637 16.68 27.63 45.08
N LEU A 638 16.75 27.90 43.78
CA LEU A 638 17.86 28.63 43.16
C LEU A 638 17.95 30.05 43.71
N GLU A 639 16.81 30.72 43.89
CA GLU A 639 16.73 32.07 44.43
C GLU A 639 17.13 32.13 45.91
N GLU A 640 16.70 31.16 46.73
CA GLU A 640 17.15 30.99 48.12
C GLU A 640 18.67 30.82 48.19
N LYS A 641 19.25 30.00 47.30
CA LYS A 641 20.70 29.81 47.22
C LYS A 641 21.43 31.08 46.76
N ARG A 642 20.91 31.78 45.75
CA ARG A 642 21.44 33.07 45.28
C ARG A 642 21.40 34.14 46.36
N ASN A 643 20.33 34.18 47.15
CA ASN A 643 20.22 35.11 48.27
C ASN A 643 21.16 34.76 49.43
N ALA A 644 21.43 33.48 49.67
CA ALA A 644 22.41 33.03 50.67
C ALA A 644 23.86 33.41 50.30
N PHE A 645 24.20 33.40 49.01
CA PHE A 645 25.50 33.84 48.52
C PHE A 645 25.38 34.63 47.20
N PRO A 646 25.37 35.98 47.25
CA PRO A 646 25.07 36.85 46.10
C PRO A 646 25.97 36.68 44.87
N ARG A 647 27.13 36.02 44.97
CA ARG A 647 27.98 35.79 43.79
C ARG A 647 27.42 34.68 42.91
N PHE A 648 26.48 33.87 43.39
CA PHE A 648 25.75 32.90 42.56
C PHE A 648 24.87 33.55 41.48
N TYR A 649 24.56 34.85 41.57
CA TYR A 649 23.91 35.58 40.46
C TYR A 649 24.79 35.66 39.20
N PHE A 650 26.11 35.43 39.31
CA PHE A 650 27.01 35.35 38.15
C PHE A 650 27.01 33.97 37.47
N LEU A 651 26.29 32.99 38.02
CA LEU A 651 26.15 31.65 37.45
C LEU A 651 24.75 31.48 36.84
N GLY A 652 24.71 30.81 35.69
CA GLY A 652 23.45 30.27 35.14
C GLY A 652 22.88 29.17 36.04
N ASP A 653 21.60 28.83 35.86
CA ASP A 653 20.94 27.81 36.67
C ASP A 653 21.66 26.46 36.60
N ASP A 654 22.11 26.05 35.40
CA ASP A 654 22.84 24.79 35.19
C ASP A 654 24.18 24.75 35.93
N ASP A 655 24.98 25.82 35.83
CA ASP A 655 26.26 25.95 36.53
C ASP A 655 26.06 25.93 38.05
N LEU A 656 25.02 26.61 38.53
CA LEU A 656 24.66 26.65 39.94
C LEU A 656 24.23 25.27 40.44
N LEU A 657 23.37 24.57 39.69
CA LEU A 657 22.91 23.22 40.04
C LEU A 657 24.04 22.20 40.00
N GLU A 658 24.98 22.32 39.06
CA GLU A 658 26.15 21.45 39.01
C GLU A 658 27.06 21.66 40.22
N MET A 659 27.32 22.92 40.59
CA MET A 659 28.07 23.25 41.79
C MET A 659 27.39 22.74 43.06
N LEU A 660 26.07 22.92 43.18
CA LEU A 660 25.29 22.49 44.34
C LEU A 660 25.10 20.96 44.38
N GLY A 661 25.18 20.27 43.24
CA GLY A 661 25.07 18.82 43.16
C GLY A 661 26.39 18.09 43.42
N GLN A 662 27.53 18.70 43.08
CA GLN A 662 28.86 18.11 43.22
C GLN A 662 29.77 18.93 44.15
N LEU A 663 29.24 19.28 45.31
CA LEU A 663 29.83 20.20 46.29
C LEU A 663 31.24 19.82 46.79
N MET A 664 31.62 18.56 46.66
CA MET A 664 32.89 18.02 47.15
C MET A 664 33.86 17.65 46.01
N ASN A 665 33.47 17.86 44.74
CA ASN A 665 34.32 17.54 43.60
C ASN A 665 35.27 18.70 43.29
N GLU A 666 36.56 18.52 43.57
CA GLU A 666 37.61 19.52 43.33
C GLU A 666 37.58 20.08 41.91
N THR A 667 37.33 19.23 40.90
CA THR A 667 37.33 19.64 39.48
C THR A 667 36.17 20.59 39.19
N VAL A 668 34.99 20.31 39.75
CA VAL A 668 33.79 21.15 39.60
C VAL A 668 33.98 22.47 40.33
N ILE A 669 34.52 22.42 41.55
CA ILE A 669 34.84 23.61 42.34
C ILE A 669 35.79 24.53 41.55
N GLN A 670 36.89 23.99 41.00
CA GLN A 670 37.84 24.78 40.20
C GLN A 670 37.19 25.39 38.95
N THR A 671 36.33 24.63 38.28
CA THR A 671 35.66 25.06 37.04
C THR A 671 34.74 26.25 37.27
N HIS A 672 34.03 26.29 38.40
CA HIS A 672 33.07 27.35 38.68
C HIS A 672 33.64 28.48 39.56
N LEU A 673 34.68 28.23 40.35
CA LEU A 673 35.31 29.27 41.18
C LEU A 673 35.83 30.45 40.35
N LYS A 674 36.41 30.20 39.17
CA LYS A 674 36.86 31.25 38.25
C LYS A 674 35.73 32.13 37.72
N LYS A 675 34.51 31.58 37.61
CA LYS A 675 33.30 32.32 37.20
C LYS A 675 32.77 33.18 38.35
N LEU A 676 32.88 32.69 39.59
CA LEU A 676 32.53 33.44 40.78
C LEU A 676 33.55 34.56 41.03
N PHE A 677 34.85 34.24 41.15
CA PHE A 677 35.92 35.14 41.55
C PHE A 677 36.85 35.50 40.38
N GLN A 678 36.71 36.72 39.86
CA GLN A 678 37.53 37.21 38.74
C GLN A 678 39.04 37.13 38.99
N GLY A 679 39.49 37.32 40.25
CA GLY A 679 40.90 37.28 40.63
C GLY A 679 41.45 35.87 40.94
N ILE A 680 40.58 34.85 41.06
CA ILE A 680 40.99 33.49 41.39
C ILE A 680 40.81 32.62 40.15
N HIS A 681 41.93 32.22 39.54
CA HIS A 681 41.91 31.28 38.43
C HIS A 681 41.79 29.84 38.92
N LYS A 682 42.52 29.51 40.01
CA LYS A 682 42.41 28.23 40.71
C LYS A 682 42.73 28.39 42.19
N VAL A 683 42.34 27.40 42.99
CA VAL A 683 42.71 27.28 44.40
C VAL A 683 43.67 26.10 44.62
N ILE A 684 44.46 26.13 45.69
CA ILE A 684 45.27 25.00 46.14
C ILE A 684 44.55 24.36 47.32
N PHE A 685 44.28 23.06 47.22
CA PHE A 685 43.73 22.26 48.32
C PHE A 685 44.88 21.77 49.21
N GLY A 686 44.64 21.64 50.52
CA GLY A 686 45.56 20.99 51.45
C GLY A 686 45.66 19.49 51.18
N ASP A 687 46.59 18.82 51.87
CA ASP A 687 46.99 17.42 51.59
C ASP A 687 45.83 16.41 51.52
N ASN A 688 44.70 16.70 52.17
CA ASN A 688 43.52 15.82 52.21
C ASN A 688 42.39 16.24 51.25
N GLY A 689 42.52 17.33 50.48
CA GLY A 689 41.44 17.88 49.64
C GLY A 689 40.34 18.62 50.43
N GLU A 690 40.35 18.57 51.75
CA GLU A 690 39.26 19.07 52.62
C GLU A 690 39.26 20.59 52.86
N ALA A 691 40.35 21.27 52.52
CA ALA A 691 40.48 22.70 52.80
C ALA A 691 41.25 23.43 51.70
N ILE A 692 40.83 24.65 51.39
CA ILE A 692 41.53 25.57 50.51
C ILE A 692 42.60 26.30 51.32
N ILE A 693 43.86 26.21 50.89
CA ILE A 693 45.02 26.80 51.60
C ILE A 693 45.61 28.01 50.88
N ALA A 694 45.45 28.11 49.55
CA ALA A 694 45.96 29.24 48.77
C ALA A 694 45.07 29.52 47.55
N MET A 695 45.15 30.76 47.07
CA MET A 695 44.51 31.20 45.82
C MET A 695 45.57 31.53 44.77
N VAL A 696 45.29 31.23 43.50
CA VAL A 696 46.21 31.44 42.39
C VAL A 696 45.50 32.25 41.30
N SER A 697 46.13 33.33 40.85
CA SER A 697 45.63 34.17 39.76
C SER A 697 45.88 33.57 38.37
N GLY A 698 45.34 34.21 37.33
CA GLY A 698 45.56 33.78 35.93
C GLY A 698 47.02 33.86 35.48
N ASP A 699 47.80 34.79 36.05
CA ASP A 699 49.23 34.96 35.75
C ASP A 699 50.14 34.04 36.60
N GLY A 700 49.54 33.24 37.50
CA GLY A 700 50.26 32.32 38.39
C GLY A 700 50.66 32.92 39.74
N GLU A 701 50.26 34.16 40.06
CA GLU A 701 50.50 34.74 41.39
C GLU A 701 49.75 33.94 42.46
N THR A 702 50.50 33.38 43.40
CA THR A 702 49.95 32.56 44.50
C THR A 702 49.92 33.35 45.79
N VAL A 703 48.76 33.37 46.46
CA VAL A 703 48.57 34.02 47.75
C VAL A 703 48.12 32.97 48.78
N GLN A 704 48.96 32.72 49.77
CA GLN A 704 48.64 31.83 50.88
C GLN A 704 47.57 32.47 51.77
N LEU A 705 46.49 31.74 52.06
CA LEU A 705 45.47 32.20 52.99
C LEU A 705 46.02 32.21 54.42
N SER A 706 45.61 33.19 55.24
CA SER A 706 46.08 33.27 56.63
C SER A 706 45.50 32.15 57.49
N LYS A 707 44.33 31.62 57.12
CA LYS A 707 43.73 30.41 57.68
C LYS A 707 43.19 29.53 56.53
N PRO A 708 43.36 28.20 56.59
CA PRO A 708 42.72 27.29 55.63
C PRO A 708 41.18 27.38 55.74
N VAL A 709 40.49 27.33 54.59
CA VAL A 709 39.02 27.36 54.52
C VAL A 709 38.51 25.96 54.24
N ARG A 710 37.73 25.39 55.17
CA ARG A 710 37.22 24.02 55.05
C ARG A 710 36.06 23.94 54.05
N ILE A 711 36.06 22.90 53.24
CA ILE A 711 34.97 22.60 52.30
C ILE A 711 33.91 21.78 53.04
N ILE A 712 32.71 22.33 53.14
CA ILE A 712 31.55 21.69 53.77
C ILE A 712 30.39 21.59 52.76
N PRO A 713 29.38 20.74 53.01
CA PRO A 713 28.27 20.56 52.07
C PRO A 713 27.52 21.86 51.72
N GLU A 714 27.42 22.82 52.63
CA GLU A 714 26.78 24.10 52.33
C GLU A 714 27.74 25.04 51.56
N ALA A 715 27.70 25.00 50.23
CA ALA A 715 28.55 25.82 49.36
C ALA A 715 28.52 27.30 49.72
N GLU A 716 27.35 27.85 49.99
CA GLU A 716 27.18 29.24 50.38
C GLU A 716 28.02 29.62 51.61
N LYS A 717 28.17 28.71 52.58
CA LYS A 717 28.87 28.97 53.83
C LYS A 717 30.38 29.00 53.62
N TRP A 718 30.95 27.97 52.99
CA TRP A 718 32.40 27.94 52.77
C TRP A 718 32.86 28.93 51.71
N LEU A 719 32.05 29.24 50.69
CA LEU A 719 32.36 30.30 49.72
C LEU A 719 32.34 31.69 50.37
N GLN A 720 31.42 31.91 51.32
CA GLN A 720 31.41 33.12 52.13
C GLN A 720 32.64 33.18 53.05
N GLU A 721 33.03 32.06 53.65
CA GLU A 721 34.26 31.95 54.45
C GLU A 721 35.52 32.22 53.58
N LEU A 722 35.59 31.67 52.36
CA LEU A 722 36.65 31.94 51.39
C LEU A 722 36.72 33.44 51.04
N SER A 723 35.57 34.07 50.80
CA SER A 723 35.51 35.51 50.54
C SER A 723 36.01 36.35 51.73
N ASN A 724 35.59 35.97 52.94
CA ASN A 724 36.00 36.66 54.17
C ASN A 724 37.49 36.49 54.45
N GLU A 725 38.01 35.27 54.28
CA GLU A 725 39.41 34.95 54.54
C GLU A 725 40.35 35.53 53.48
N MET A 726 39.91 35.63 52.22
CA MET A 726 40.62 36.39 51.18
C MET A 726 40.77 37.87 51.59
N LYS A 727 39.69 38.53 52.04
CA LYS A 727 39.74 39.93 52.50
C LYS A 727 40.63 40.10 53.74
N ASN A 728 40.53 39.17 54.69
CA ASN A 728 41.33 39.15 55.91
C ASN A 728 42.83 38.97 55.60
N THR A 729 43.15 38.05 54.70
CA THR A 729 44.51 37.77 54.23
C THR A 729 45.10 39.00 53.56
N ILE A 730 44.39 39.62 52.61
CA ILE A 730 44.85 40.84 51.93
C ILE A 730 45.05 41.99 52.94
N ARG A 731 44.12 42.19 53.88
CA ARG A 731 44.26 43.21 54.95
C ARG A 731 45.52 43.03 55.78
N LYS A 732 45.81 41.79 56.21
CA LYS A 732 47.03 41.46 56.96
C LYS A 732 48.27 41.68 56.11
N LEU A 733 48.25 41.28 54.84
CA LEU A 733 49.37 41.48 53.92
C LEU A 733 49.66 42.97 53.70
N ILE A 734 48.64 43.82 53.53
CA ILE A 734 48.80 45.29 53.42
C ILE A 734 49.42 45.86 54.70
N THR A 735 48.88 45.49 55.87
CA THR A 735 49.38 46.00 57.16
C THR A 735 50.85 45.63 57.36
N ASN A 736 51.22 44.38 57.05
CA ASN A 736 52.59 43.91 57.14
C ASN A 736 53.49 44.59 56.10
N CYS A 737 53.03 44.76 54.87
CA CYS A 737 53.79 45.37 53.78
C CYS A 737 54.09 46.84 54.09
N VAL A 738 53.09 47.63 54.50
CA VAL A 738 53.26 49.05 54.86
C VAL A 738 54.26 49.23 56.00
N ALA A 739 54.24 48.34 57.01
CA ALA A 739 55.16 48.39 58.15
C ALA A 739 56.63 48.04 57.81
N GLU A 740 56.91 47.36 56.71
CA GLU A 740 58.28 46.94 56.33
C GLU A 740 59.04 48.02 55.57
N THR A 741 60.09 48.63 56.13
CA THR A 741 60.83 49.74 55.48
C THR A 741 61.23 49.51 54.01
N SER A 742 61.55 48.26 53.63
CA SER A 742 61.84 47.88 52.25
C SER A 742 61.17 46.53 51.94
N PRO A 743 59.90 46.52 51.49
CA PRO A 743 59.14 45.30 51.24
C PRO A 743 59.74 44.54 50.07
N ASP A 744 59.95 43.25 50.24
CA ASP A 744 60.40 42.37 49.17
C ASP A 744 59.24 42.15 48.16
N PRO A 745 59.39 42.55 46.87
CA PRO A 745 58.38 42.30 45.85
C PRO A 745 58.08 40.81 45.61
N GLY A 746 59.00 39.90 45.98
CA GLY A 746 58.78 38.46 45.96
C GLY A 746 57.76 37.99 47.00
N LYS A 747 57.72 38.63 48.17
CA LYS A 747 56.92 38.21 49.33
C LYS A 747 55.45 38.62 49.25
N TYR A 748 55.14 39.76 48.65
CA TYR A 748 53.79 40.34 48.65
C TYR A 748 53.12 40.27 47.28
N PRO A 749 51.78 40.13 47.20
CA PRO A 749 51.04 40.23 45.94
C PRO A 749 51.16 41.62 45.31
N SER A 750 51.03 41.71 43.98
CA SER A 750 51.16 42.95 43.21
C SER A 750 50.27 44.07 43.75
N GLN A 751 48.99 43.79 43.99
CA GLN A 751 48.04 44.78 44.49
C GLN A 751 48.39 45.31 45.88
N VAL A 752 48.97 44.45 46.74
CA VAL A 752 49.41 44.83 48.08
C VAL A 752 50.62 45.75 47.98
N LEU A 753 51.58 45.43 47.10
CA LEU A 753 52.78 46.24 46.87
C LEU A 753 52.41 47.64 46.36
N CYS A 754 51.60 47.74 45.30
CA CYS A 754 51.22 49.02 44.70
C CYS A 754 50.47 49.91 45.70
N LEU A 755 49.51 49.34 46.44
CA LEU A 755 48.77 50.09 47.46
C LEU A 755 49.68 50.56 48.61
N SER A 756 50.63 49.72 49.04
CA SER A 756 51.56 50.08 50.12
C SER A 756 52.50 51.22 49.70
N GLU A 757 52.97 51.22 48.45
CA GLU A 757 53.76 52.31 47.89
C GLU A 757 52.96 53.61 47.77
N GLN A 758 51.68 53.55 47.37
CA GLN A 758 50.80 54.73 47.32
C GLN A 758 50.54 55.33 48.71
N ILE A 759 50.31 54.49 49.73
CA ILE A 759 50.15 54.94 51.12
C ILE A 759 51.41 55.67 51.59
N ARG A 760 52.58 55.08 51.37
CA ARG A 760 53.87 55.69 51.74
C ARG A 760 54.15 56.97 50.98
N PHE A 761 53.81 57.00 49.71
CA PHE A 761 53.95 58.20 48.89
C PHE A 761 53.10 59.34 49.47
N CYS A 762 51.83 59.07 49.78
CA CYS A 762 50.97 60.07 50.43
C CYS A 762 51.53 60.53 51.78
N GLU A 763 51.88 59.61 52.68
CA GLU A 763 52.44 59.95 53.99
C GLU A 763 53.74 60.76 53.88
N ALA A 764 54.60 60.42 52.93
CA ALA A 764 55.84 61.15 52.67
C ALA A 764 55.55 62.56 52.14
N CYS A 765 54.67 62.71 51.15
CA CYS A 765 54.26 64.00 50.60
C CYS A 765 53.60 64.88 51.66
N GLU A 766 52.64 64.38 52.45
CA GLU A 766 51.97 65.13 53.52
C GLU A 766 52.96 65.62 54.59
N ARG A 767 53.90 64.75 54.99
CA ARG A 767 54.97 65.11 55.93
C ARG A 767 55.87 66.21 55.37
N ILE A 768 56.23 66.14 54.09
CA ILE A 768 57.07 67.15 53.43
C ILE A 768 56.31 68.48 53.33
N LEU A 769 55.06 68.46 52.87
CA LEU A 769 54.20 69.64 52.73
C LEU A 769 53.87 70.30 54.09
N SER A 770 53.87 69.54 55.18
CA SER A 770 53.75 70.04 56.56
C SER A 770 55.04 70.68 57.10
N GLY A 771 56.04 70.93 56.24
CA GLY A 771 57.31 71.58 56.58
C GLY A 771 58.36 70.65 57.19
N ARG A 772 58.20 69.32 57.11
CA ARG A 772 59.11 68.34 57.72
C ARG A 772 59.94 67.56 56.68
N GLY A 773 60.29 68.19 55.57
CA GLY A 773 61.15 67.57 54.55
C GLY A 773 61.42 68.45 53.34
N ASP A 774 62.17 67.89 52.39
CA ASP A 774 62.55 68.54 51.13
C ASP A 774 62.07 67.70 49.94
N LEU A 775 61.24 68.31 49.09
CA LEU A 775 60.70 67.68 47.87
C LEU A 775 61.82 67.27 46.90
N GLN A 776 62.92 68.04 46.80
CA GLN A 776 64.02 67.72 45.89
C GLN A 776 64.76 66.46 46.34
N ASN A 777 65.01 66.32 47.64
CA ASN A 777 65.60 65.10 48.19
C ASN A 777 64.67 63.88 48.02
N TYR A 778 63.35 64.07 48.22
CA TYR A 778 62.39 62.98 48.01
C TYR A 778 62.31 62.55 46.54
N GLN A 779 62.33 63.51 45.60
CA GLN A 779 62.44 63.22 44.17
C GLN A 779 63.68 62.38 43.84
N LYS A 780 64.84 62.68 44.44
CA LYS A 780 66.06 61.88 44.28
C LYS A 780 65.90 60.46 44.82
N GLN A 781 65.24 60.30 45.97
CA GLN A 781 64.93 58.99 46.54
C GLN A 781 64.04 58.17 45.60
N LEU A 782 62.96 58.77 45.06
CA LEU A 782 62.09 58.10 44.10
C LEU A 782 62.83 57.69 42.81
N LYS A 783 63.69 58.56 42.28
CA LYS A 783 64.55 58.23 41.12
C LYS A 783 65.51 57.09 41.42
N GLN A 784 66.03 57.00 42.65
CA GLN A 784 66.87 55.89 43.08
C GLN A 784 66.08 54.59 43.22
N THR A 785 64.86 54.63 43.77
CA THR A 785 63.94 53.48 43.82
C THR A 785 63.61 52.98 42.41
N LEU A 786 63.32 53.90 41.47
CA LEU A 786 63.07 53.58 40.07
C LEU A 786 64.26 52.85 39.44
N ALA A 787 65.48 53.36 39.67
CA ALA A 787 66.70 52.71 39.17
C ALA A 787 66.90 51.31 39.75
N ASN A 788 66.57 51.10 41.04
CA ASN A 788 66.65 49.80 41.68
C ASN A 788 65.65 48.79 41.07
N TYR A 789 64.41 49.21 40.80
CA TYR A 789 63.42 48.35 40.14
C TYR A 789 63.78 48.02 38.70
N ILE A 790 64.28 48.97 37.92
CA ILE A 790 64.70 48.74 36.52
C ILE A 790 65.89 47.77 36.45
N ASN A 791 66.84 47.87 37.38
CA ASN A 791 68.04 47.03 37.40
C ASN A 791 67.80 45.63 37.99
N SER A 792 66.63 45.38 38.60
CA SER A 792 66.27 44.08 39.17
C SER A 792 66.00 43.05 38.07
N LYS A 793 66.96 42.15 37.82
CA LYS A 793 66.80 41.03 36.88
C LYS A 793 66.12 39.84 37.55
N THR A 794 65.01 39.36 36.97
CA THR A 794 64.32 38.13 37.42
C THR A 794 63.88 37.27 36.23
N THR A 795 63.89 35.94 36.43
CA THR A 795 63.31 34.95 35.50
C THR A 795 61.85 34.63 35.82
N ASP A 796 61.37 34.97 37.02
CA ASP A 796 59.98 34.74 37.43
C ASP A 796 59.03 35.71 36.70
N HIS A 797 58.06 35.14 35.99
CA HIS A 797 57.05 35.88 35.24
C HIS A 797 56.21 36.78 36.14
N VAL A 798 55.78 36.27 37.30
CA VAL A 798 54.92 37.02 38.23
C VAL A 798 55.70 38.19 38.80
N LEU A 799 56.94 37.96 39.25
CA LEU A 799 57.80 39.02 39.77
C LEU A 799 58.09 40.10 38.71
N LYS A 800 58.25 39.72 37.44
CA LYS A 800 58.42 40.67 36.33
C LYS A 800 57.19 41.56 36.14
N LEU A 801 55.98 41.01 36.27
CA LEU A 801 54.74 41.80 36.21
C LEU A 801 54.61 42.75 37.42
N LYS A 802 54.92 42.27 38.63
CA LYS A 802 54.96 43.09 39.85
C LYS A 802 55.90 44.29 39.72
N LEU A 803 57.13 44.06 39.25
CA LEU A 803 58.12 45.11 39.04
C LEU A 803 57.66 46.13 38.00
N LYS A 804 57.04 45.69 36.90
CA LYS A 804 56.47 46.61 35.89
C LYS A 804 55.39 47.52 36.49
N ALA A 805 54.49 46.97 37.31
CA ALA A 805 53.45 47.76 37.98
C ALA A 805 54.06 48.83 38.89
N LEU A 806 55.02 48.43 39.74
CA LEU A 806 55.72 49.35 40.64
C LEU A 806 56.52 50.42 39.89
N ILE A 807 57.16 50.07 38.77
CA ILE A 807 57.87 51.04 37.93
C ILE A 807 56.92 52.12 37.41
N MET A 808 55.72 51.74 36.94
CA MET A 808 54.72 52.71 36.46
C MET A 808 54.27 53.64 37.58
N ASP A 809 53.97 53.11 38.76
CA ASP A 809 53.57 53.91 39.93
C ASP A 809 54.68 54.87 40.36
N VAL A 810 55.95 54.43 40.40
CA VAL A 810 57.07 55.30 40.77
C VAL A 810 57.30 56.39 39.73
N ILE A 811 57.17 56.10 38.43
CA ILE A 811 57.25 57.13 37.37
C ILE A 811 56.16 58.19 37.56
N HIS A 812 54.94 57.76 37.88
CA HIS A 812 53.83 58.67 38.16
C HIS A 812 54.11 59.52 39.41
N ASN A 813 54.57 58.90 40.50
CA ASN A 813 54.93 59.60 41.73
C ASN A 813 56.02 60.65 41.51
N ILE A 814 57.03 60.35 40.68
CA ILE A 814 58.06 61.33 40.28
C ILE A 814 57.41 62.51 39.55
N SER A 815 56.52 62.26 38.59
CA SER A 815 55.81 63.32 37.87
C SER A 815 55.00 64.22 38.80
N ILE A 816 54.31 63.66 39.80
CA ILE A 816 53.55 64.45 40.79
C ILE A 816 54.51 65.32 41.62
N VAL A 817 55.64 64.75 42.07
CA VAL A 817 56.63 65.52 42.83
C VAL A 817 57.23 66.64 41.98
N ASP A 818 57.45 66.41 40.69
CA ASP A 818 57.92 67.43 39.75
C ASP A 818 56.93 68.59 39.64
N GLU A 819 55.63 68.29 39.54
CA GLU A 819 54.57 69.31 39.54
C GLU A 819 54.47 70.06 40.87
N LEU A 820 54.62 69.36 42.00
CA LEU A 820 54.62 69.98 43.33
C LEU A 820 55.82 70.93 43.50
N ILE A 821 57.00 70.55 42.99
CA ILE A 821 58.19 71.41 43.01
C ILE A 821 57.96 72.65 42.12
N ASN A 822 57.38 72.48 40.93
CA ASN A 822 57.17 73.58 39.98
C ASN A 822 56.08 74.57 40.42
N ASN A 823 55.08 74.13 41.19
CA ASN A 823 53.94 74.96 41.63
C ASN A 823 54.02 75.41 43.10
N SER A 824 55.06 75.02 43.84
CA SER A 824 55.21 75.46 45.22
C SER A 824 55.51 76.98 45.24
N PRO A 825 54.70 77.81 45.92
CA PRO A 825 54.89 79.27 45.93
C PRO A 825 56.04 79.73 46.86
N TRP A 826 57.08 78.90 47.05
CA TRP A 826 58.17 79.10 48.00
C TRP A 826 59.54 78.81 47.40
#